data_AF-A0AAE9PAR4-F1
#
_entry.id   AF-A0AAE9PAR4-F1
#
_cell.length_a   1.000
_cell.length_b   1.000
_cell.length_c   1.000
_cell.angle_alpha   90.00
_cell.angle_beta   90.00
_cell.angle_gamma   90.00
#
_symmetry.space_group_name_H-M   'P 1'
#
loop_
_entity.id
_entity.type
_entity.pdbx_description
1 polymer ?
#
loop_
_entity_poly.entity_id
_entity_poly.type
_entity_poly.pdbx_seq_one_letter_code
_entity_poly.pdbx_strand_id
1 'polypeptide(L)'
;MKLKNTHLKKMQEWFNKRKKLRNLLIILGSLLATLFIAINIIISIQDISELKQAVPQPTLIYDANNEVATKLASSKTEGVKRKDIPDIMVQAIVAVEDKEFFNHHGIYYSGIISAIFKNITAGEVVAGGSTITQQLAKNVFLTQDRTYSRKIKEYFLTKKIERTYTKDEIIEMYMNQIYFGEGAWGIKRAAKSYFDKDVKDLTISEAATIAGLIKAPSAYSPYKNFNKSIERRNVVLSLMKEQGYISDEQYNKEKESGLVLKRGVDDKYKGKYSQYVDYIVREAMDKYELTQNEILAGGYRIYTELDPKKQQAVEDVVNNDSYFKDSGSDQLMQTGVVLMNPKTGGVPALVGGRGPYQFLQFNHATQLKRQPGSTLKPLAVYVPALEQGYEVYDILKDEPFNIKEYKPQNSDHTFHGDVTMYEAVAKSYNVSAVWLLEQIGLDKGLKSLERFGIPLVPEDRTYPIALGGMHVGTSPFVMAQAYSTFANDGVQVEAHAIREIQNAEGETIGKWYKKETRVTSEKISQKMTYLLKGVVEKGTGEQAKVTNVDTAGKTGTTQIVNGPSTGAKDSWFVGYTPDLVGAIWVGYDKTDSDHYVPGGSQITTTMFRDIMKKANANPAQKAFQLSLISEADYKKQLTTIEEEKRRKEEEKRRKEEEQQRKQEQQEWLDKVKEWIPSFW
;
A
#
# COMPACT_ATOMS: atom_id res chain seq x y z
N MET A 1 20.78 -91.36 7.26
CA MET A 1 19.93 -90.63 6.28
C MET A 1 19.60 -89.16 6.69
N LYS A 2 19.63 -88.75 7.97
CA LYS A 2 19.30 -87.36 8.39
C LYS A 2 20.34 -86.27 8.07
N LEU A 3 21.62 -86.58 7.86
CA LEU A 3 22.70 -85.60 7.61
C LEU A 3 22.84 -85.13 6.14
N LYS A 4 22.35 -85.91 5.15
CA LYS A 4 22.36 -85.51 3.72
C LYS A 4 21.27 -84.48 3.39
N ASN A 5 20.15 -84.50 4.12
CA ASN A 5 19.02 -83.58 3.89
C ASN A 5 19.26 -82.15 4.37
N THR A 6 20.14 -81.94 5.36
CA THR A 6 20.47 -80.60 5.88
C THR A 6 21.41 -79.81 4.95
N HIS A 7 22.36 -80.48 4.28
CA HIS A 7 23.23 -79.83 3.29
C HIS A 7 22.47 -79.43 2.02
N LEU A 8 21.58 -80.29 1.52
CA LEU A 8 20.72 -79.99 0.38
C LEU A 8 19.74 -78.84 0.68
N LYS A 9 19.11 -78.81 1.88
CA LYS A 9 18.27 -77.67 2.31
C LYS A 9 19.05 -76.37 2.39
N LYS A 10 20.26 -76.37 2.98
CA LYS A 10 21.11 -75.17 3.06
C LYS A 10 21.54 -74.67 1.68
N MET A 11 21.85 -75.56 0.73
CA MET A 11 22.11 -75.19 -0.66
C MET A 11 20.88 -74.59 -1.34
N GLN A 12 19.70 -75.20 -1.19
CA GLN A 12 18.45 -74.71 -1.77
C GLN A 12 18.04 -73.36 -1.19
N GLU A 13 18.20 -73.15 0.12
CA GLU A 13 18.00 -71.86 0.79
C GLU A 13 18.99 -70.81 0.30
N TRP A 14 20.25 -71.18 0.07
CA TRP A 14 21.28 -70.29 -0.48
C TRP A 14 20.98 -69.87 -1.92
N PHE A 15 20.59 -70.81 -2.79
CA PHE A 15 20.15 -70.51 -4.16
C PHE A 15 18.88 -69.65 -4.18
N ASN A 16 17.90 -69.93 -3.30
CA ASN A 16 16.69 -69.12 -3.18
C ASN A 16 16.98 -67.71 -2.64
N LYS A 17 17.92 -67.55 -1.70
CA LYS A 17 18.39 -66.23 -1.23
C LYS A 17 19.07 -65.44 -2.35
N ARG A 18 19.94 -66.06 -3.16
CA ARG A 18 20.55 -65.42 -4.33
C ARG A 18 19.52 -65.04 -5.39
N LYS A 19 18.52 -65.90 -5.65
CA LYS A 19 17.42 -65.60 -6.59
C LYS A 19 16.54 -64.45 -6.10
N LYS A 20 16.21 -64.40 -4.81
CA LYS A 20 15.49 -63.27 -4.19
C LYS A 20 16.30 -61.97 -4.26
N LEU A 21 17.60 -62.01 -3.95
CA LEU A 21 18.47 -60.84 -4.04
C LEU A 21 18.60 -60.33 -5.48
N ARG A 22 18.77 -61.23 -6.46
CA ARG A 22 18.78 -60.87 -7.89
C ARG A 22 17.47 -60.23 -8.32
N ASN A 23 16.33 -60.81 -7.95
CA ASN A 23 15.03 -60.24 -8.30
C ASN A 23 14.81 -58.88 -7.61
N LEU A 24 15.26 -58.70 -6.37
CA LEU A 24 15.22 -57.41 -5.67
C LEU A 24 16.09 -56.36 -6.39
N LEU A 25 17.30 -56.73 -6.83
CA LEU A 25 18.17 -55.85 -7.60
C LEU A 25 17.57 -55.50 -8.97
N ILE A 26 16.89 -56.43 -9.63
CA ILE A 26 16.18 -56.17 -10.89
C ILE A 26 14.99 -55.22 -10.67
N ILE A 27 14.20 -55.42 -9.60
CA ILE A 27 13.08 -54.53 -9.26
C ILE A 27 13.62 -53.14 -8.92
N LEU A 28 14.66 -53.05 -8.08
CA LEU A 28 15.28 -51.79 -7.71
C LEU A 28 15.87 -51.08 -8.94
N GLY A 29 16.56 -51.82 -9.81
CA GLY A 29 17.09 -51.30 -11.07
C GLY A 29 15.99 -50.82 -12.01
N SER A 30 14.87 -51.55 -12.10
CA SER A 30 13.71 -51.16 -12.91
C SER A 30 13.04 -49.90 -12.36
N LEU A 31 12.86 -49.80 -11.04
CA LEU A 31 12.32 -48.62 -10.37
C LEU A 31 13.22 -47.39 -10.59
N LEU A 32 14.54 -47.56 -10.48
CA LEU A 32 15.51 -46.49 -10.75
C LEU A 32 15.48 -46.07 -12.23
N ALA A 33 15.36 -47.02 -13.15
CA ALA A 33 15.23 -46.73 -14.58
C ALA A 33 13.92 -45.99 -14.90
N THR A 34 12.79 -46.42 -14.36
CA THR A 34 11.50 -45.73 -14.51
C THR A 34 11.54 -44.33 -13.92
N LEU A 35 12.12 -44.17 -12.73
CA LEU A 35 12.30 -42.86 -12.11
C LEU A 35 13.20 -41.95 -12.95
N PHE A 36 14.30 -42.49 -13.48
CA PHE A 36 15.19 -41.75 -14.39
C PHE A 36 14.47 -41.31 -15.66
N ILE A 37 13.67 -42.17 -16.28
CA ILE A 37 12.86 -41.84 -17.47
C ILE A 37 11.83 -40.75 -17.12
N ALA A 38 11.10 -40.91 -16.02
CA ALA A 38 10.10 -39.93 -15.56
C ALA A 38 10.73 -38.54 -15.33
N ILE A 39 11.89 -38.48 -14.64
CA ILE A 39 12.64 -37.22 -14.43
C ILE A 39 13.00 -36.58 -15.78
N ASN A 40 13.48 -37.35 -16.75
CA ASN A 40 13.84 -36.83 -18.06
C ASN A 40 12.63 -36.31 -18.85
N ILE A 41 11.48 -36.99 -18.75
CA ILE A 41 10.22 -36.52 -19.34
C ILE A 41 9.81 -35.18 -18.69
N ILE A 42 9.81 -35.10 -17.35
CA ILE A 42 9.45 -33.87 -16.63
C ILE A 42 10.34 -32.70 -17.02
N ILE A 43 11.66 -32.93 -17.17
CA ILE A 43 12.58 -31.90 -17.69
C ILE A 43 12.18 -31.50 -19.10
N SER A 44 11.93 -32.46 -19.98
CA SER A 44 11.67 -32.20 -21.40
C SER A 44 10.40 -31.40 -21.65
N ILE A 45 9.35 -31.60 -20.83
CA ILE A 45 8.06 -30.91 -20.96
C ILE A 45 8.04 -29.51 -20.33
N GLN A 46 9.10 -29.08 -19.62
CA GLN A 46 9.15 -27.71 -19.11
C GLN A 46 9.15 -26.72 -20.28
N ASP A 47 8.24 -25.76 -20.22
CA ASP A 47 8.21 -24.64 -21.16
C ASP A 47 9.24 -23.59 -20.75
N ILE A 48 10.08 -23.21 -21.72
CA ILE A 48 11.12 -22.20 -21.57
C ILE A 48 11.05 -21.16 -22.70
N SER A 49 9.92 -21.08 -23.40
CA SER A 49 9.70 -20.20 -24.55
C SER A 49 9.84 -18.70 -24.20
N GLU A 50 9.53 -18.32 -22.95
CA GLU A 50 9.72 -16.96 -22.43
C GLU A 50 11.17 -16.46 -22.56
N LEU A 51 12.17 -17.35 -22.58
CA LEU A 51 13.58 -16.97 -22.79
C LEU A 51 13.85 -16.47 -24.23
N LYS A 52 13.08 -16.92 -25.23
CA LYS A 52 13.21 -16.48 -26.64
C LYS A 52 12.46 -15.19 -26.94
N GLN A 53 11.39 -14.90 -26.21
CA GLN A 53 10.56 -13.70 -26.42
C GLN A 53 11.18 -12.42 -25.84
N ALA A 54 12.32 -12.52 -25.14
CA ALA A 54 12.90 -11.44 -24.36
C ALA A 54 13.63 -10.36 -25.19
N VAL A 55 12.91 -9.67 -26.08
CA VAL A 55 13.04 -8.21 -26.20
C VAL A 55 11.83 -7.59 -25.50
N PRO A 56 11.93 -7.33 -24.19
CA PRO A 56 10.90 -6.69 -23.38
C PRO A 56 10.32 -5.48 -24.08
N GLN A 57 9.00 -5.50 -24.29
CA GLN A 57 8.27 -4.33 -24.74
C GLN A 57 7.80 -3.55 -23.51
N PRO A 58 7.88 -2.22 -23.53
CA PRO A 58 7.38 -1.41 -22.42
C PRO A 58 5.87 -1.56 -22.32
N THR A 59 5.36 -1.79 -21.13
CA THR A 59 3.94 -1.71 -20.84
C THR A 59 3.50 -0.25 -20.91
N LEU A 60 2.43 0.00 -21.65
CA LEU A 60 1.82 1.32 -21.81
C LEU A 60 0.64 1.44 -20.85
N ILE A 61 0.65 2.47 -20.02
CA ILE A 61 -0.49 2.82 -19.18
C ILE A 61 -1.23 3.98 -19.85
N TYR A 62 -2.52 3.76 -20.10
CA TYR A 62 -3.43 4.72 -20.70
C TYR A 62 -4.32 5.33 -19.63
N ASP A 63 -4.56 6.64 -19.73
CA ASP A 63 -5.47 7.37 -18.85
C ASP A 63 -6.96 7.13 -19.18
N ALA A 64 -7.84 7.84 -18.48
CA ALA A 64 -9.28 7.78 -18.68
C ALA A 64 -9.73 8.22 -20.10
N ASN A 65 -8.91 9.01 -20.81
CA ASN A 65 -9.16 9.46 -22.19
C ASN A 65 -8.54 8.53 -23.23
N ASN A 66 -7.95 7.40 -22.81
CA ASN A 66 -7.19 6.47 -23.64
C ASN A 66 -5.94 7.10 -24.28
N GLU A 67 -5.37 8.12 -23.65
CA GLU A 67 -4.06 8.67 -24.02
C GLU A 67 -2.95 8.00 -23.20
N VAL A 68 -1.77 7.83 -23.80
CA VAL A 68 -0.62 7.23 -23.09
C VAL A 68 -0.15 8.18 -21.99
N ALA A 69 -0.46 7.82 -20.74
CA ALA A 69 -0.11 8.62 -19.56
C ALA A 69 1.35 8.42 -19.16
N THR A 70 1.79 7.15 -19.12
CA THR A 70 3.13 6.77 -18.68
C THR A 70 3.52 5.42 -19.26
N LYS A 71 4.83 5.15 -19.28
CA LYS A 71 5.37 3.88 -19.76
C LYS A 71 6.07 3.17 -18.62
N LEU A 72 5.63 1.94 -18.37
CA LEU A 72 6.33 0.99 -17.53
C LEU A 72 7.25 0.16 -18.41
N ALA A 73 8.48 0.64 -18.54
CA ALA A 73 9.55 -0.18 -19.08
C ALA A 73 10.32 -0.80 -17.90
N SER A 74 10.37 -2.13 -17.83
CA SER A 74 11.64 -2.76 -17.47
C SER A 74 12.68 -2.17 -18.41
N SER A 75 13.84 -1.75 -17.92
CA SER A 75 14.86 -1.02 -18.70
C SER A 75 15.57 -1.87 -19.76
N LYS A 76 14.82 -2.72 -20.43
CA LYS A 76 15.19 -4.04 -20.92
C LYS A 76 14.93 -4.12 -22.43
N THR A 77 14.59 -2.99 -23.08
CA THR A 77 14.26 -2.88 -24.52
C THR A 77 15.45 -3.05 -25.47
N GLU A 78 16.68 -3.11 -24.98
CA GLU A 78 17.86 -3.42 -25.80
C GLU A 78 18.76 -4.38 -25.04
N GLY A 79 18.44 -5.67 -25.11
CA GLY A 79 19.36 -6.72 -24.68
C GLY A 79 20.69 -6.60 -25.44
N VAL A 80 21.80 -6.92 -24.76
CA VAL A 80 23.13 -6.92 -25.37
C VAL A 80 23.45 -8.35 -25.75
N LYS A 81 23.85 -8.57 -27.01
CA LYS A 81 24.35 -9.88 -27.43
C LYS A 81 25.68 -10.16 -26.76
N ARG A 82 25.97 -11.42 -26.45
CA ARG A 82 27.20 -11.87 -25.78
C ARG A 82 28.47 -11.29 -26.39
N LYS A 83 28.51 -11.17 -27.73
CA LYS A 83 29.64 -10.61 -28.49
C LYS A 83 29.93 -9.12 -28.18
N ASP A 84 28.93 -8.39 -27.71
CA ASP A 84 29.00 -6.96 -27.40
C ASP A 84 29.18 -6.74 -25.87
N ILE A 85 29.31 -7.83 -25.09
CA ILE A 85 29.62 -7.83 -23.66
C ILE A 85 31.12 -8.16 -23.51
N PRO A 86 31.92 -7.30 -22.85
CA PRO A 86 33.35 -7.56 -22.70
C PRO A 86 33.58 -8.73 -21.75
N ASP A 87 34.58 -9.57 -22.03
CA ASP A 87 34.85 -10.78 -21.26
C ASP A 87 35.11 -10.48 -19.78
N ILE A 88 35.69 -9.32 -19.47
CA ILE A 88 35.92 -8.89 -18.09
C ILE A 88 34.61 -8.79 -17.28
N MET A 89 33.51 -8.40 -17.92
CA MET A 89 32.19 -8.32 -17.26
C MET A 89 31.63 -9.72 -16.99
N VAL A 90 31.77 -10.64 -17.94
CA VAL A 90 31.39 -12.05 -17.75
C VAL A 90 32.22 -12.67 -16.64
N GLN A 91 33.53 -12.49 -16.67
CA GLN A 91 34.47 -12.97 -15.64
C GLN A 91 34.15 -12.39 -14.26
N ALA A 92 33.80 -11.11 -14.14
CA ALA A 92 33.42 -10.51 -12.87
C ALA A 92 32.16 -11.15 -12.27
N ILE A 93 31.13 -11.41 -13.09
CA ILE A 93 29.91 -12.11 -12.64
C ILE A 93 30.20 -13.55 -12.26
N VAL A 94 30.91 -14.30 -13.12
CA VAL A 94 31.29 -15.70 -12.87
C VAL A 94 32.10 -15.79 -11.57
N ALA A 95 33.06 -14.89 -11.36
CA ALA A 95 33.91 -14.90 -10.18
C ALA A 95 33.14 -14.75 -8.85
N VAL A 96 32.09 -13.94 -8.82
CA VAL A 96 31.33 -13.64 -7.61
C VAL A 96 30.09 -14.51 -7.42
N GLU A 97 29.40 -14.89 -8.49
CA GLU A 97 28.14 -15.64 -8.44
C GLU A 97 28.35 -17.15 -8.58
N ASP A 98 29.24 -17.60 -9.46
CA ASP A 98 29.32 -19.01 -9.86
C ASP A 98 30.67 -19.38 -10.51
N LYS A 99 31.71 -19.56 -9.70
CA LYS A 99 33.09 -19.77 -10.16
C LYS A 99 33.29 -20.96 -11.11
N GLU A 100 32.43 -21.98 -11.03
CA GLU A 100 32.49 -23.19 -11.86
C GLU A 100 31.45 -23.16 -12.99
N PHE A 101 30.89 -21.99 -13.31
CA PHE A 101 29.76 -21.85 -14.23
C PHE A 101 29.97 -22.61 -15.54
N PHE A 102 31.14 -22.52 -16.15
CA PHE A 102 31.46 -23.19 -17.41
C PHE A 102 31.71 -24.70 -17.27
N ASN A 103 31.98 -25.19 -16.06
CA ASN A 103 32.35 -26.59 -15.80
C ASN A 103 31.17 -27.47 -15.35
N HIS A 104 30.13 -26.88 -14.74
CA HIS A 104 28.95 -27.64 -14.29
C HIS A 104 27.77 -27.54 -15.28
N HIS A 105 26.79 -28.44 -15.16
CA HIS A 105 25.62 -28.49 -16.06
C HIS A 105 24.36 -28.05 -15.29
N GLY A 106 24.30 -26.75 -14.98
CA GLY A 106 23.22 -26.11 -14.23
C GLY A 106 23.25 -26.21 -12.72
N ILE A 107 23.70 -27.33 -12.14
CA ILE A 107 23.74 -27.49 -10.67
C ILE A 107 25.13 -27.94 -10.25
N TYR A 108 25.71 -27.18 -9.33
CA TYR A 108 27.03 -27.45 -8.77
C TYR A 108 26.93 -28.15 -7.42
N TYR A 109 26.81 -29.49 -7.44
CA TYR A 109 26.56 -30.30 -6.24
C TYR A 109 27.65 -30.20 -5.18
N SER A 110 28.93 -30.22 -5.57
CA SER A 110 30.04 -30.05 -4.63
C SER A 110 30.06 -28.65 -3.99
N GLY A 111 29.65 -27.62 -4.73
CA GLY A 111 29.48 -26.27 -4.18
C GLY A 111 28.34 -26.16 -3.19
N ILE A 112 27.21 -26.82 -3.44
CA ILE A 112 26.09 -26.89 -2.47
C ILE A 112 26.57 -27.52 -1.17
N ILE A 113 27.28 -28.65 -1.24
CA ILE A 113 27.83 -29.32 -0.06
C ILE A 113 28.82 -28.40 0.67
N SER A 114 29.73 -27.76 -0.05
CA SER A 114 30.70 -26.81 0.54
C SER A 114 30.02 -25.61 1.20
N ALA A 115 28.97 -25.05 0.59
CA ALA A 115 28.20 -23.95 1.14
C ALA A 115 27.46 -24.36 2.42
N ILE A 116 26.87 -25.56 2.45
CA ILE A 116 26.23 -26.11 3.65
C ILE A 116 27.23 -26.20 4.80
N PHE A 117 28.41 -26.80 4.57
CA PHE A 117 29.44 -26.89 5.61
C PHE A 117 29.89 -25.51 6.11
N LYS A 118 30.16 -24.56 5.20
CA LYS A 118 30.54 -23.19 5.57
C LYS A 118 29.47 -22.48 6.40
N ASN A 119 28.20 -22.62 6.04
CA ASN A 119 27.09 -22.00 6.77
C ASN A 119 26.86 -22.64 8.14
N ILE A 120 27.05 -23.96 8.28
CA ILE A 120 26.99 -24.65 9.58
C ILE A 120 28.13 -24.17 10.48
N THR A 121 29.35 -24.05 9.96
CA THR A 121 30.51 -23.58 10.72
C THR A 121 30.40 -22.11 11.13
N ALA A 122 29.78 -21.26 10.30
CA ALA A 122 29.61 -19.83 10.57
C ALA A 122 28.41 -19.49 11.47
N GLY A 123 27.46 -20.41 11.65
CA GLY A 123 26.23 -20.16 12.41
C GLY A 123 25.22 -19.24 11.71
N GLU A 124 25.55 -18.71 10.54
CA GLU A 124 24.70 -17.88 9.69
C GLU A 124 24.92 -18.21 8.20
N VAL A 125 24.04 -17.72 7.33
CA VAL A 125 24.16 -17.95 5.87
C VAL A 125 25.21 -17.01 5.28
N VAL A 126 26.46 -17.50 5.19
CA VAL A 126 27.61 -16.76 4.66
C VAL A 126 27.91 -17.06 3.18
N ALA A 127 27.52 -18.24 2.69
CA ALA A 127 27.76 -18.71 1.34
C ALA A 127 26.47 -19.11 0.62
N GLY A 128 26.29 -18.60 -0.61
CA GLY A 128 25.22 -18.99 -1.52
C GLY A 128 25.57 -20.27 -2.29
N GLY A 129 24.58 -21.15 -2.49
CA GLY A 129 24.76 -22.41 -3.22
C GLY A 129 24.00 -22.50 -4.55
N SER A 130 23.45 -21.40 -5.05
CA SER A 130 22.71 -21.38 -6.32
C SER A 130 23.59 -20.90 -7.48
N THR A 131 23.57 -21.62 -8.59
CA THR A 131 24.32 -21.30 -9.82
C THR A 131 23.66 -20.19 -10.64
N ILE A 132 24.36 -19.61 -11.61
CA ILE A 132 23.80 -18.59 -12.51
C ILE A 132 22.54 -19.09 -13.23
N THR A 133 22.55 -20.32 -13.73
CA THR A 133 21.38 -20.93 -14.40
C THR A 133 20.20 -21.14 -13.45
N GLN A 134 20.47 -21.48 -12.18
CA GLN A 134 19.43 -21.56 -11.15
C GLN A 134 18.83 -20.18 -10.85
N GLN A 135 19.67 -19.15 -10.78
CA GLN A 135 19.22 -17.79 -10.60
C GLN A 135 18.40 -17.28 -11.80
N LEU A 136 18.82 -17.59 -13.03
CA LEU A 136 18.07 -17.30 -14.25
C LEU A 136 16.69 -17.95 -14.22
N ALA A 137 16.62 -19.26 -13.97
CA ALA A 137 15.35 -20.00 -13.88
C ALA A 137 14.42 -19.42 -12.82
N LYS A 138 14.97 -19.09 -11.64
CA LYS A 138 14.24 -18.48 -10.53
C LYS A 138 13.70 -17.10 -10.90
N ASN A 139 14.48 -16.27 -11.59
CA ASN A 139 14.12 -14.88 -11.86
C ASN A 139 13.11 -14.73 -13.01
N VAL A 140 13.07 -15.69 -13.95
CA VAL A 140 12.17 -15.65 -15.11
C VAL A 140 10.84 -16.32 -14.78
N PHE A 141 10.88 -17.56 -14.30
CA PHE A 141 9.71 -18.45 -14.32
C PHE A 141 9.03 -18.64 -12.95
N LEU A 142 9.63 -18.18 -11.85
CA LEU A 142 9.18 -18.53 -10.50
C LEU A 142 8.87 -17.30 -9.66
N THR A 143 7.81 -17.40 -8.83
CA THR A 143 7.49 -16.41 -7.79
C THR A 143 8.54 -16.44 -6.67
N GLN A 144 8.61 -15.37 -5.86
CA GLN A 144 9.62 -15.26 -4.79
C GLN A 144 9.37 -16.13 -3.54
N ASP A 145 8.32 -16.95 -3.51
CA ASP A 145 7.91 -17.72 -2.33
C ASP A 145 8.93 -18.79 -1.91
N ARG A 146 9.35 -18.85 -0.65
CA ARG A 146 10.38 -19.81 -0.19
C ARG A 146 9.85 -21.23 0.10
N THR A 147 9.20 -21.88 -0.86
CA THR A 147 8.65 -23.24 -0.70
C THR A 147 9.55 -24.35 -1.27
N TYR A 148 9.46 -25.57 -0.73
CA TYR A 148 10.18 -26.75 -1.25
C TYR A 148 9.71 -27.13 -2.67
N SER A 149 8.41 -26.99 -2.96
CA SER A 149 7.84 -27.24 -4.29
C SER A 149 8.43 -26.29 -5.34
N ARG A 150 8.63 -25.00 -5.00
CA ARG A 150 9.33 -24.05 -5.88
C ARG A 150 10.76 -24.52 -6.18
N LYS A 151 11.52 -24.99 -5.18
CA LYS A 151 12.91 -25.41 -5.38
C LYS A 151 13.05 -26.63 -6.29
N ILE A 152 12.04 -27.52 -6.27
CA ILE A 152 11.95 -28.65 -7.21
C ILE A 152 11.66 -28.16 -8.64
N LYS A 153 10.75 -27.19 -8.83
CA LYS A 153 10.51 -26.58 -10.15
C LYS A 153 11.77 -25.89 -10.68
N GLU A 154 12.48 -25.16 -9.83
CA GLU A 154 13.77 -24.52 -10.16
C GLU A 154 14.78 -25.53 -10.69
N TYR A 155 14.91 -26.71 -10.05
CA TYR A 155 15.78 -27.80 -10.52
C TYR A 155 15.45 -28.22 -11.96
N PHE A 156 14.17 -28.50 -12.25
CA PHE A 156 13.77 -28.99 -13.56
C PHE A 156 13.94 -27.94 -14.65
N LEU A 157 13.58 -26.68 -14.39
CA LEU A 157 13.79 -25.56 -15.30
C LEU A 157 15.28 -25.34 -15.58
N THR A 158 16.13 -25.33 -14.54
CA THR A 158 17.59 -25.23 -14.71
C THR A 158 18.14 -26.33 -15.62
N LYS A 159 17.70 -27.58 -15.44
CA LYS A 159 18.13 -28.70 -16.29
C LYS A 159 17.62 -28.58 -17.72
N LYS A 160 16.42 -28.06 -17.93
CA LYS A 160 15.87 -27.81 -19.27
C LYS A 160 16.65 -26.71 -19.99
N ILE A 161 16.94 -25.60 -19.31
CA ILE A 161 17.71 -24.47 -19.84
C ILE A 161 19.09 -24.96 -20.31
N GLU A 162 19.82 -25.69 -19.47
CA GLU A 162 21.18 -26.19 -19.76
C GLU A 162 21.24 -27.28 -20.85
N ARG A 163 20.11 -27.94 -21.14
CA ARG A 163 20.00 -28.86 -22.29
C ARG A 163 19.70 -28.14 -23.59
N THR A 164 19.15 -26.93 -23.50
CA THR A 164 18.61 -26.21 -24.66
C THR A 164 19.55 -25.11 -25.13
N TYR A 165 20.27 -24.47 -24.21
CA TYR A 165 21.12 -23.32 -24.47
C TYR A 165 22.57 -23.57 -24.05
N THR A 166 23.49 -22.97 -24.80
CA THR A 166 24.91 -22.95 -24.48
C THR A 166 25.20 -22.04 -23.27
N LYS A 167 26.38 -22.18 -22.65
CA LYS A 167 26.78 -21.35 -21.51
C LYS A 167 26.84 -19.86 -21.85
N ASP A 168 27.27 -19.53 -23.07
CA ASP A 168 27.30 -18.15 -23.55
C ASP A 168 25.91 -17.55 -23.74
N GLU A 169 24.94 -18.33 -24.24
CA GLU A 169 23.55 -17.89 -24.34
C GLU A 169 22.91 -17.72 -22.94
N ILE A 170 23.20 -18.63 -22.01
CA ILE A 170 22.67 -18.56 -20.64
C ILE A 170 23.19 -17.32 -19.92
N ILE A 171 24.50 -17.03 -20.00
CA ILE A 171 25.05 -15.83 -19.36
C ILE A 171 24.55 -14.56 -20.03
N GLU A 172 24.35 -14.56 -21.36
CA GLU A 172 23.71 -13.45 -22.08
C GLU A 172 22.31 -13.17 -21.55
N MET A 173 21.45 -14.19 -21.48
CA MET A 173 20.10 -14.07 -20.95
C MET A 173 20.10 -13.60 -19.51
N TYR A 174 20.96 -14.18 -18.67
CA TYR A 174 21.12 -13.79 -17.27
C TYR A 174 21.48 -12.31 -17.13
N MET A 175 22.51 -11.85 -17.85
CA MET A 175 22.99 -10.48 -17.79
C MET A 175 21.96 -9.48 -18.33
N ASN A 176 21.15 -9.87 -19.31
CA ASN A 176 20.08 -9.02 -19.83
C ASN A 176 18.84 -8.98 -18.92
N GLN A 177 18.71 -9.92 -17.98
CA GLN A 177 17.50 -10.06 -17.18
C GLN A 177 17.66 -9.74 -15.71
N ILE A 178 18.87 -9.78 -15.16
CA ILE A 178 19.08 -9.54 -13.74
C ILE A 178 18.93 -8.07 -13.34
N TYR A 179 18.42 -7.84 -12.13
CA TYR A 179 18.28 -6.50 -11.55
C TYR A 179 19.57 -6.06 -10.84
N PHE A 180 20.12 -4.93 -11.27
CA PHE A 180 21.34 -4.34 -10.73
C PHE A 180 21.10 -3.16 -9.77
N GLY A 181 19.83 -2.80 -9.48
CA GLY A 181 19.51 -1.69 -8.58
C GLY A 181 19.18 -0.40 -9.33
N GLU A 182 18.64 0.62 -8.65
CA GLU A 182 18.27 1.92 -9.23
C GLU A 182 17.39 1.84 -10.50
N GLY A 183 16.49 0.86 -10.55
CA GLY A 183 15.66 0.63 -11.74
C GLY A 183 16.42 0.07 -12.95
N ALA A 184 17.68 -0.32 -12.80
CA ALA A 184 18.51 -0.92 -13.85
C ALA A 184 18.33 -2.45 -13.90
N TRP A 185 17.44 -2.89 -14.77
CA TRP A 185 17.30 -4.27 -15.22
C TRP A 185 18.14 -4.49 -16.48
N GLY A 186 19.02 -5.50 -16.45
CA GLY A 186 19.91 -5.82 -17.56
C GLY A 186 21.20 -4.99 -17.59
N ILE A 187 22.26 -5.60 -18.12
CA ILE A 187 23.62 -5.04 -18.10
C ILE A 187 23.74 -3.73 -18.86
N LYS A 188 23.00 -3.57 -19.97
CA LYS A 188 22.99 -2.32 -20.75
C LYS A 188 22.56 -1.13 -19.91
N ARG A 189 21.47 -1.32 -19.16
CA ARG A 189 20.98 -0.26 -18.31
C ARG A 189 21.90 -0.03 -17.14
N ALA A 190 22.48 -1.07 -16.53
CA ALA A 190 23.44 -0.88 -15.45
C ALA A 190 24.63 -0.01 -15.90
N ALA A 191 25.24 -0.33 -17.05
CA ALA A 191 26.33 0.46 -17.62
C ALA A 191 25.94 1.93 -17.85
N LYS A 192 24.76 2.17 -18.43
CA LYS A 192 24.26 3.52 -18.70
C LYS A 192 23.84 4.28 -17.43
N SER A 193 23.21 3.60 -16.48
CA SER A 193 22.71 4.21 -15.24
C SER A 193 23.84 4.62 -14.30
N TYR A 194 24.85 3.77 -14.12
CA TYR A 194 25.92 4.00 -13.15
C TYR A 194 27.10 4.80 -13.73
N PHE A 195 27.40 4.60 -15.02
CA PHE A 195 28.63 5.11 -15.64
C PHE A 195 28.41 5.91 -16.94
N ASP A 196 27.16 6.00 -17.41
CA ASP A 196 26.80 6.63 -18.69
C ASP A 196 27.54 6.03 -19.91
N LYS A 197 27.86 4.73 -19.87
CA LYS A 197 28.65 4.02 -20.89
C LYS A 197 27.87 2.95 -21.64
N ASP A 198 28.37 2.60 -22.82
CA ASP A 198 28.00 1.34 -23.47
C ASP A 198 28.68 0.15 -22.77
N VAL A 199 28.06 -1.03 -22.84
CA VAL A 199 28.53 -2.23 -22.11
C VAL A 199 29.94 -2.65 -22.52
N LYS A 200 30.27 -2.52 -23.80
CA LYS A 200 31.60 -2.82 -24.36
C LYS A 200 32.73 -1.94 -23.78
N ASP A 201 32.40 -0.78 -23.22
CA ASP A 201 33.38 0.21 -22.74
C ASP A 201 33.56 0.17 -21.20
N LEU A 202 33.00 -0.86 -20.55
CA LEU A 202 33.14 -1.07 -19.10
C LEU A 202 34.58 -1.43 -18.74
N THR A 203 35.13 -0.75 -17.74
CA THR A 203 36.45 -1.06 -17.17
C THR A 203 36.38 -2.21 -16.16
N ILE A 204 37.54 -2.70 -15.69
CA ILE A 204 37.64 -3.74 -14.65
C ILE A 204 36.91 -3.29 -13.37
N SER A 205 37.20 -2.09 -12.86
CA SER A 205 36.55 -1.52 -11.67
C SER A 205 35.04 -1.35 -11.83
N GLU A 206 34.56 -0.91 -13.00
CA GLU A 206 33.13 -0.74 -13.30
C GLU A 206 32.40 -2.09 -13.39
N ALA A 207 33.00 -3.07 -14.07
CA ALA A 207 32.49 -4.44 -14.16
C ALA A 207 32.41 -5.11 -12.78
N ALA A 208 33.46 -4.99 -11.98
CA ALA A 208 33.49 -5.50 -10.62
C ALA A 208 32.43 -4.83 -9.72
N THR A 209 32.19 -3.53 -9.93
CA THR A 209 31.13 -2.79 -9.23
C THR A 209 29.76 -3.35 -9.60
N ILE A 210 29.44 -3.44 -10.89
CA ILE A 210 28.14 -3.95 -11.37
C ILE A 210 27.90 -5.39 -10.89
N ALA A 211 28.89 -6.27 -11.02
CA ALA A 211 28.79 -7.65 -10.53
C ALA A 211 28.57 -7.70 -9.01
N GLY A 212 29.20 -6.80 -8.25
CA GLY A 212 29.04 -6.69 -6.81
C GLY A 212 27.62 -6.35 -6.36
N LEU A 213 26.86 -5.64 -7.19
CA LEU A 213 25.48 -5.22 -6.91
C LEU A 213 24.51 -6.41 -6.83
N ILE A 214 24.76 -7.49 -7.58
CA ILE A 214 23.83 -8.63 -7.72
C ILE A 214 23.38 -9.19 -6.36
N LYS A 215 24.31 -9.32 -5.41
CA LYS A 215 24.03 -9.88 -4.07
C LYS A 215 22.97 -9.09 -3.31
N ALA A 216 23.01 -7.76 -3.37
CA ALA A 216 22.07 -6.88 -2.68
C ALA A 216 22.02 -5.50 -3.37
N PRO A 217 21.28 -5.37 -4.49
CA PRO A 217 21.38 -4.22 -5.39
C PRO A 217 21.13 -2.87 -4.74
N SER A 218 20.17 -2.81 -3.81
CA SER A 218 19.86 -1.57 -3.08
C SER A 218 20.87 -1.24 -1.99
N ALA A 219 21.46 -2.24 -1.32
CA ALA A 219 22.37 -2.04 -0.20
C ALA A 219 23.79 -1.65 -0.66
N TYR A 220 24.21 -2.16 -1.83
CA TYR A 220 25.51 -1.89 -2.42
C TYR A 220 25.47 -0.82 -3.53
N SER A 221 24.32 -0.18 -3.77
CA SER A 221 24.21 0.90 -4.77
C SER A 221 25.19 2.04 -4.43
N PRO A 222 26.10 2.43 -5.35
CA PRO A 222 27.07 3.50 -5.10
C PRO A 222 26.42 4.87 -4.89
N TYR A 223 25.16 5.07 -5.32
CA TYR A 223 24.40 6.30 -5.06
C TYR A 223 23.84 6.37 -3.64
N LYS A 224 23.53 5.21 -3.04
CA LYS A 224 22.98 5.13 -1.69
C LYS A 224 24.06 4.96 -0.64
N ASN A 225 25.06 4.13 -0.93
CA ASN A 225 26.15 3.82 -0.02
C ASN A 225 27.46 3.59 -0.79
N PHE A 226 28.13 4.69 -1.10
CA PHE A 226 29.36 4.69 -1.88
C PHE A 226 30.45 3.80 -1.25
N ASN A 227 30.67 3.92 0.07
CA ASN A 227 31.71 3.15 0.76
C ASN A 227 31.44 1.64 0.72
N LYS A 228 30.19 1.20 1.01
CA LYS A 228 29.83 -0.22 0.90
C LYS A 228 29.94 -0.73 -0.54
N SER A 229 29.65 0.10 -1.54
CA SER A 229 29.83 -0.25 -2.94
C SER A 229 31.32 -0.48 -3.26
N ILE A 230 32.21 0.37 -2.78
CA ILE A 230 33.67 0.24 -2.98
C ILE A 230 34.21 -1.01 -2.30
N GLU A 231 33.80 -1.27 -1.04
CA GLU A 231 34.17 -2.50 -0.33
C GLU A 231 33.71 -3.74 -1.11
N ARG A 232 32.46 -3.73 -1.58
CA ARG A 232 31.90 -4.86 -2.33
C ARG A 232 32.59 -5.05 -3.68
N ARG A 233 32.89 -3.97 -4.41
CA ARG A 233 33.70 -3.99 -5.64
C ARG A 233 35.06 -4.63 -5.38
N ASN A 234 35.74 -4.24 -4.31
CA ASN A 234 37.06 -4.76 -3.98
C ASN A 234 37.04 -6.26 -3.66
N VAL A 235 35.95 -6.77 -3.07
CA VAL A 235 35.73 -8.22 -2.90
C VAL A 235 35.61 -8.92 -4.26
N VAL A 236 34.89 -8.33 -5.22
CA VAL A 236 34.81 -8.91 -6.58
C VAL A 236 36.18 -8.90 -7.25
N LEU A 237 36.92 -7.79 -7.17
CA LEU A 237 38.30 -7.70 -7.70
C LEU A 237 39.22 -8.76 -7.08
N SER A 238 39.12 -9.02 -5.77
CA SER A 238 39.95 -10.05 -5.13
C SER A 238 39.61 -11.45 -5.61
N LEU A 239 38.31 -11.74 -5.83
CA LEU A 239 37.88 -13.03 -6.39
C LEU A 239 38.33 -13.20 -7.84
N MET A 240 38.29 -12.13 -8.64
CA MET A 240 38.79 -12.15 -10.02
C MET A 240 40.30 -12.42 -10.07
N LYS A 241 41.08 -11.84 -9.14
CA LYS A 241 42.50 -12.11 -9.01
C LYS A 241 42.76 -13.57 -8.59
N GLU A 242 42.09 -14.04 -7.54
CA GLU A 242 42.27 -15.42 -7.02
C GLU A 242 41.98 -16.48 -8.10
N GLN A 243 41.01 -16.19 -8.96
CA GLN A 243 40.62 -17.07 -10.07
C GLN A 243 41.44 -16.86 -11.35
N GLY A 244 42.43 -15.96 -11.34
CA GLY A 244 43.35 -15.73 -12.45
C GLY A 244 42.78 -14.91 -13.61
N TYR A 245 41.66 -14.21 -13.43
CA TYR A 245 41.07 -13.34 -14.46
C TYR A 245 41.79 -12.00 -14.60
N ILE A 246 42.43 -11.51 -13.54
CA ILE A 246 43.24 -10.28 -13.54
C ILE A 246 44.58 -10.52 -12.84
N SER A 247 45.61 -9.76 -13.24
CA SER A 247 46.93 -9.83 -12.61
C SER A 247 46.98 -9.12 -11.25
N ASP A 248 48.00 -9.40 -10.45
CA ASP A 248 48.29 -8.68 -9.21
C ASP A 248 48.40 -7.16 -9.41
N GLU A 249 49.05 -6.74 -10.51
CA GLU A 249 49.22 -5.34 -10.86
C GLU A 249 47.89 -4.67 -11.19
N GLN A 250 47.04 -5.32 -12.00
CA GLN A 250 45.69 -4.85 -12.31
C GLN A 250 44.83 -4.75 -11.04
N TYR A 251 44.87 -5.76 -10.18
CA TYR A 251 44.14 -5.74 -8.91
C TYR A 251 44.53 -4.54 -8.03
N ASN A 252 45.83 -4.30 -7.81
CA ASN A 252 46.31 -3.20 -6.98
C ASN A 252 45.93 -1.84 -7.60
N LYS A 253 46.12 -1.67 -8.90
CA LYS A 253 45.75 -0.45 -9.64
C LYS A 253 44.26 -0.14 -9.54
N GLU A 254 43.39 -1.12 -9.81
CA GLU A 254 41.94 -0.92 -9.82
C GLU A 254 41.37 -0.76 -8.41
N LYS A 255 41.99 -1.40 -7.40
CA LYS A 255 41.63 -1.22 -5.99
C LYS A 255 41.88 0.22 -5.51
N GLU A 256 42.98 0.83 -5.96
CA GLU A 256 43.33 2.23 -5.66
C GLU A 256 42.56 3.24 -6.52
N SER A 257 42.02 2.81 -7.67
CA SER A 257 41.17 3.66 -8.50
C SER A 257 39.86 4.03 -7.79
N GLY A 258 39.56 5.33 -7.72
CA GLY A 258 38.25 5.83 -7.30
C GLY A 258 37.13 5.42 -8.28
N LEU A 259 35.88 5.50 -7.85
CA LEU A 259 34.71 5.24 -8.70
C LEU A 259 34.07 6.56 -9.13
N VAL A 260 34.13 6.89 -10.43
CA VAL A 260 33.50 8.09 -10.99
C VAL A 260 32.13 7.71 -11.55
N LEU A 261 31.07 8.23 -10.95
CA LEU A 261 29.70 8.03 -11.43
C LEU A 261 29.34 9.13 -12.45
N LYS A 262 28.74 8.75 -13.57
CA LYS A 262 28.15 9.68 -14.55
C LYS A 262 26.69 9.29 -14.78
N ARG A 263 25.78 10.26 -14.63
CA ARG A 263 24.32 10.03 -14.72
C ARG A 263 23.82 10.37 -16.14
N GLY A 264 23.26 9.40 -16.86
CA GLY A 264 22.58 9.63 -18.13
C GLY A 264 21.20 10.30 -17.98
N VAL A 265 20.78 11.09 -18.97
CA VAL A 265 19.53 11.90 -19.02
C VAL A 265 18.32 11.09 -19.56
N ASP A 266 17.09 11.50 -19.19
CA ASP A 266 15.84 10.73 -19.11
C ASP A 266 14.85 10.80 -20.32
N ASP A 267 13.93 9.83 -20.42
CA ASP A 267 12.79 9.76 -21.38
C ASP A 267 11.58 10.58 -20.87
N LYS A 268 10.96 11.39 -21.74
CA LYS A 268 9.85 12.32 -21.42
C LYS A 268 8.56 11.67 -20.88
N TYR A 269 8.37 10.36 -21.07
CA TYR A 269 7.18 9.62 -20.57
C TYR A 269 7.49 8.75 -19.35
N LYS A 270 8.72 8.80 -18.83
CA LYS A 270 9.19 7.90 -17.77
C LYS A 270 8.95 8.52 -16.39
N GLY A 271 8.38 7.75 -15.47
CA GLY A 271 8.25 8.12 -14.06
C GLY A 271 7.12 9.09 -13.71
N LYS A 272 6.21 9.41 -14.64
CA LYS A 272 5.00 10.19 -14.30
C LYS A 272 4.02 9.35 -13.49
N TYR A 273 3.33 10.01 -12.54
CA TYR A 273 2.28 9.43 -11.71
C TYR A 273 2.73 8.20 -10.91
N SER A 274 4.00 8.20 -10.48
CA SER A 274 4.69 7.01 -9.95
C SER A 274 3.92 6.27 -8.85
N GLN A 275 3.27 7.00 -7.93
CA GLN A 275 2.49 6.38 -6.85
C GLN A 275 1.16 5.78 -7.32
N TYR A 276 0.55 6.34 -8.37
CA TYR A 276 -0.63 5.78 -9.03
C TYR A 276 -0.25 4.52 -9.83
N VAL A 277 0.92 4.55 -10.48
CA VAL A 277 1.48 3.38 -11.18
C VAL A 277 1.71 2.21 -10.22
N ASP A 278 2.26 2.45 -9.03
CA ASP A 278 2.38 1.42 -7.99
C ASP A 278 1.01 0.80 -7.65
N TYR A 279 -0.05 1.60 -7.59
CA TYR A 279 -1.41 1.09 -7.36
C TYR A 279 -1.91 0.24 -8.53
N ILE A 280 -1.72 0.66 -9.78
CA ILE A 280 -2.04 -0.15 -10.98
C ILE A 280 -1.29 -1.48 -10.93
N VAL A 281 0.01 -1.48 -10.63
CA VAL A 281 0.81 -2.71 -10.58
C VAL A 281 0.26 -3.65 -9.51
N ARG A 282 -0.07 -3.16 -8.31
CA ARG A 282 -0.68 -3.98 -7.26
C ARG A 282 -2.06 -4.51 -7.66
N GLU A 283 -2.93 -3.67 -8.24
CA GLU A 283 -4.25 -4.11 -8.70
C GLU A 283 -4.14 -5.18 -9.80
N ALA A 284 -3.21 -5.02 -10.75
CA ALA A 284 -2.91 -6.01 -11.78
C ALA A 284 -2.46 -7.35 -11.17
N MET A 285 -1.62 -7.32 -10.15
CA MET A 285 -1.17 -8.52 -9.44
C MET A 285 -2.28 -9.19 -8.63
N ASP A 286 -3.03 -8.41 -7.86
CA ASP A 286 -4.00 -8.93 -6.89
C ASP A 286 -5.31 -9.37 -7.56
N LYS A 287 -5.77 -8.68 -8.61
CA LYS A 287 -7.08 -8.95 -9.26
C LYS A 287 -6.97 -9.72 -10.56
N TYR A 288 -5.87 -9.58 -11.30
CA TYR A 288 -5.71 -10.18 -12.62
C TYR A 288 -4.60 -11.25 -12.65
N GLU A 289 -4.07 -11.61 -11.48
CA GLU A 289 -3.09 -12.68 -11.28
C GLU A 289 -1.80 -12.53 -12.12
N LEU A 290 -1.50 -11.31 -12.58
CA LEU A 290 -0.29 -11.02 -13.33
C LEU A 290 0.91 -10.91 -12.39
N THR A 291 2.04 -11.46 -12.80
CA THR A 291 3.29 -11.23 -12.10
C THR A 291 3.81 -9.82 -12.34
N GLN A 292 4.60 -9.31 -11.39
CA GLN A 292 5.29 -8.04 -11.55
C GLN A 292 6.17 -8.02 -12.82
N ASN A 293 6.78 -9.14 -13.20
CA ASN A 293 7.59 -9.24 -14.41
C ASN A 293 6.75 -9.14 -15.69
N GLU A 294 5.59 -9.81 -15.73
CA GLU A 294 4.64 -9.67 -16.82
C GLU A 294 4.23 -8.20 -16.98
N ILE A 295 3.85 -7.54 -15.89
CA ILE A 295 3.42 -6.13 -15.96
C ILE A 295 4.57 -5.22 -16.42
N LEU A 296 5.81 -5.46 -16.00
CA LEU A 296 6.95 -4.59 -16.32
C LEU A 296 7.60 -4.87 -17.69
N ALA A 297 7.44 -6.08 -18.24
CA ALA A 297 8.19 -6.52 -19.42
C ALA A 297 7.34 -7.24 -20.49
N GLY A 298 6.06 -7.46 -20.23
CA GLY A 298 5.15 -8.20 -21.12
C GLY A 298 4.52 -7.37 -22.24
N GLY A 299 4.84 -6.07 -22.36
CA GLY A 299 4.32 -5.23 -23.43
C GLY A 299 2.82 -4.93 -23.35
N TYR A 300 2.24 -4.97 -22.14
CA TYR A 300 0.82 -4.79 -21.94
C TYR A 300 0.34 -3.38 -22.30
N ARG A 301 -0.94 -3.25 -22.66
CA ARG A 301 -1.67 -1.99 -22.73
C ARG A 301 -2.70 -1.99 -21.61
N ILE A 302 -2.46 -1.18 -20.58
CA ILE A 302 -3.33 -1.08 -19.40
C ILE A 302 -4.16 0.20 -19.49
N TYR A 303 -5.46 0.07 -19.69
CA TYR A 303 -6.41 1.17 -19.73
C TYR A 303 -6.95 1.43 -18.33
N THR A 304 -6.86 2.67 -17.86
CA THR A 304 -7.14 3.02 -16.47
C THR A 304 -8.19 4.11 -16.31
N GLU A 305 -8.57 4.38 -15.07
CA GLU A 305 -9.41 5.50 -14.64
C GLU A 305 -8.59 6.76 -14.32
N LEU A 306 -7.26 6.71 -14.44
CA LEU A 306 -6.35 7.83 -14.16
C LEU A 306 -6.81 9.09 -14.88
N ASP A 307 -7.00 10.17 -14.13
CA ASP A 307 -7.20 11.50 -14.68
C ASP A 307 -5.94 12.33 -14.40
N PRO A 308 -5.12 12.64 -15.42
CA PRO A 308 -3.88 13.39 -15.25
C PRO A 308 -4.03 14.71 -14.49
N LYS A 309 -5.15 15.42 -14.68
CA LYS A 309 -5.41 16.71 -14.02
C LYS A 309 -5.75 16.50 -12.54
N LYS A 310 -6.58 15.50 -12.22
CA LYS A 310 -6.91 15.18 -10.83
C LYS A 310 -5.70 14.61 -10.09
N GLN A 311 -4.92 13.75 -10.73
CA GLN A 311 -3.68 13.23 -10.16
C GLN A 311 -2.68 14.35 -9.85
N GLN A 312 -2.46 15.26 -10.81
CA GLN A 312 -1.60 16.42 -10.59
C GLN A 312 -2.11 17.32 -9.46
N ALA A 313 -3.43 17.53 -9.36
CA ALA A 313 -4.01 18.31 -8.27
C ALA A 313 -3.73 17.72 -6.89
N VAL A 314 -3.78 16.39 -6.76
CA VAL A 314 -3.41 15.69 -5.52
C VAL A 314 -1.90 15.81 -5.26
N GLU A 315 -1.07 15.52 -6.26
CA GLU A 315 0.39 15.59 -6.14
C GLU A 315 0.87 17.00 -5.76
N ASP A 316 0.33 18.05 -6.36
CA ASP A 316 0.66 19.44 -6.02
C ASP A 316 0.40 19.78 -4.55
N VAL A 317 -0.73 19.31 -4.00
CA VAL A 317 -1.11 19.61 -2.62
C VAL A 317 -0.29 18.79 -1.64
N VAL A 318 -0.03 17.52 -1.96
CA VAL A 318 0.80 16.64 -1.13
C VAL A 318 2.28 17.07 -1.11
N ASN A 319 2.79 17.58 -2.24
CA ASN A 319 4.16 18.07 -2.36
C ASN A 319 4.35 19.51 -1.83
N ASN A 320 3.29 20.19 -1.42
CA ASN A 320 3.38 21.52 -0.83
C ASN A 320 3.59 21.42 0.69
N ASP A 321 4.83 21.61 1.12
CA ASP A 321 5.24 21.50 2.52
C ASP A 321 4.52 22.49 3.46
N SER A 322 3.92 23.57 2.95
CA SER A 322 3.17 24.54 3.77
C SER A 322 1.94 23.96 4.48
N TYR A 323 1.39 22.85 3.98
CA TYR A 323 0.31 22.12 4.67
C TYR A 323 0.84 21.34 5.88
N PHE A 324 2.10 20.92 5.86
CA PHE A 324 2.71 20.00 6.83
C PHE A 324 3.67 20.76 7.75
N LYS A 325 3.13 21.76 8.46
CA LYS A 325 3.89 22.54 9.46
C LYS A 325 4.46 21.59 10.51
N ASP A 326 5.69 21.86 10.95
CA ASP A 326 6.44 21.07 11.94
C ASP A 326 6.97 19.71 11.49
N SER A 327 7.06 19.45 10.17
CA SER A 327 7.77 18.27 9.64
C SER A 327 9.31 18.30 9.81
N GLY A 328 9.82 19.15 10.70
CA GLY A 328 11.25 19.35 10.98
C GLY A 328 11.86 18.33 11.97
N SER A 329 11.08 17.34 12.38
CA SER A 329 11.53 16.16 13.11
C SER A 329 12.40 15.23 12.26
N ASP A 330 13.08 14.28 12.89
CA ASP A 330 13.78 13.16 12.23
C ASP A 330 12.84 12.26 11.40
N GLN A 331 11.52 12.45 11.52
CA GLN A 331 10.49 11.80 10.72
C GLN A 331 9.70 12.79 9.86
N LEU A 332 9.36 12.38 8.64
CA LEU A 332 8.49 13.12 7.74
C LEU A 332 7.02 12.78 8.02
N MET A 333 6.19 13.79 8.26
CA MET A 333 4.73 13.62 8.34
C MET A 333 4.17 13.08 7.00
N GLN A 334 3.39 12.02 7.05
CA GLN A 334 2.87 11.29 5.90
C GLN A 334 1.41 11.64 5.61
N THR A 335 0.96 11.30 4.41
CA THR A 335 -0.45 11.44 3.99
C THR A 335 -0.84 10.34 3.01
N GLY A 336 -2.12 9.96 3.04
CA GLY A 336 -2.74 9.10 2.04
C GLY A 336 -3.97 9.80 1.49
N VAL A 337 -4.04 9.93 0.17
CA VAL A 337 -5.13 10.60 -0.53
C VAL A 337 -5.68 9.71 -1.63
N VAL A 338 -7.01 9.55 -1.64
CA VAL A 338 -7.75 8.87 -2.72
C VAL A 338 -8.85 9.79 -3.22
N LEU A 339 -8.97 9.92 -4.54
CA LEU A 339 -10.17 10.43 -5.20
C LEU A 339 -10.90 9.29 -5.90
N MET A 340 -12.23 9.29 -5.83
CA MET A 340 -13.07 8.21 -6.37
C MET A 340 -14.33 8.77 -7.02
N ASN A 341 -14.67 8.28 -8.21
CA ASN A 341 -15.96 8.53 -8.84
C ASN A 341 -17.03 7.64 -8.18
N PRO A 342 -18.04 8.22 -7.52
CA PRO A 342 -19.00 7.43 -6.75
C PRO A 342 -19.94 6.59 -7.62
N LYS A 343 -20.18 6.99 -8.87
CA LYS A 343 -21.12 6.30 -9.79
C LYS A 343 -20.49 5.10 -10.47
N THR A 344 -19.17 5.13 -10.68
CA THR A 344 -18.45 4.08 -11.41
C THR A 344 -17.53 3.24 -10.53
N GLY A 345 -17.16 3.73 -9.34
CA GLY A 345 -16.09 3.13 -8.53
C GLY A 345 -14.68 3.49 -9.04
N GLY A 346 -14.56 4.17 -10.18
CA GLY A 346 -13.27 4.49 -10.78
C GLY A 346 -12.43 5.41 -9.89
N VAL A 347 -11.13 5.12 -9.79
CA VAL A 347 -10.18 5.85 -8.94
C VAL A 347 -9.34 6.79 -9.81
N PRO A 348 -9.74 8.06 -10.03
CA PRO A 348 -9.01 8.93 -10.96
C PRO A 348 -7.69 9.49 -10.42
N ALA A 349 -7.48 9.47 -9.10
CA ALA A 349 -6.23 9.94 -8.51
C ALA A 349 -5.94 9.27 -7.16
N LEU A 350 -4.66 9.03 -6.90
CA LEU A 350 -4.18 8.39 -5.69
C LEU A 350 -2.73 8.78 -5.39
N VAL A 351 -2.47 9.19 -4.14
CA VAL A 351 -1.12 9.43 -3.62
C VAL A 351 -1.00 8.78 -2.26
N GLY A 352 -0.01 7.91 -2.11
CA GLY A 352 0.21 7.05 -0.95
C GLY A 352 1.27 7.53 0.04
N GLY A 353 1.88 8.70 -0.13
CA GLY A 353 2.86 9.21 0.81
C GLY A 353 3.65 10.41 0.31
N ARG A 354 4.42 11.00 1.23
CA ARG A 354 5.37 12.09 0.99
C ARG A 354 6.81 11.58 1.04
N GLY A 355 7.70 12.33 0.40
CA GLY A 355 9.14 12.09 0.40
C GLY A 355 9.64 11.36 -0.86
N PRO A 356 10.92 10.93 -0.86
CA PRO A 356 11.53 10.29 -2.02
C PRO A 356 10.78 9.02 -2.43
N TYR A 357 10.37 8.98 -3.69
CA TYR A 357 9.66 7.83 -4.25
C TYR A 357 10.54 6.57 -4.31
N GLN A 358 9.98 5.44 -3.88
CA GLN A 358 10.50 4.10 -4.11
C GLN A 358 9.41 3.23 -4.72
N PHE A 359 9.75 2.47 -5.76
CA PHE A 359 8.81 1.59 -6.45
C PHE A 359 8.22 0.54 -5.50
N LEU A 360 6.89 0.39 -5.54
CA LEU A 360 6.11 -0.48 -4.65
C LEU A 360 6.41 -0.25 -3.16
N GLN A 361 6.65 1.00 -2.77
CA GLN A 361 6.73 1.37 -1.36
C GLN A 361 5.36 1.22 -0.66
N PHE A 362 5.38 1.35 0.67
CA PHE A 362 4.16 1.37 1.47
C PHE A 362 3.27 2.55 1.03
N ASN A 363 2.01 2.25 0.73
CA ASN A 363 1.05 3.20 0.22
C ASN A 363 0.00 3.51 1.29
N HIS A 364 0.11 4.66 1.96
CA HIS A 364 -0.81 5.10 3.02
C HIS A 364 -2.25 5.30 2.53
N ALA A 365 -2.48 5.45 1.23
CA ALA A 365 -3.83 5.57 0.70
C ALA A 365 -4.57 4.22 0.70
N THR A 366 -3.86 3.11 0.45
CA THR A 366 -4.46 1.78 0.27
C THR A 366 -4.14 0.80 1.39
N GLN A 367 -2.92 0.82 1.92
CA GLN A 367 -2.37 -0.17 2.86
C GLN A 367 -2.38 0.28 4.32
N LEU A 368 -2.70 1.55 4.58
CA LEU A 368 -2.79 2.08 5.93
C LEU A 368 -3.80 1.31 6.78
N LYS A 369 -3.44 1.07 8.03
CA LYS A 369 -4.29 0.46 9.05
C LYS A 369 -4.29 1.37 10.28
N ARG A 370 -5.20 2.35 10.28
CA ARG A 370 -5.32 3.36 11.34
C ARG A 370 -6.78 3.56 11.71
N GLN A 371 -7.01 3.93 12.96
CA GLN A 371 -8.35 4.25 13.45
C GLN A 371 -8.89 5.48 12.70
N PRO A 372 -10.07 5.39 12.06
CA PRO A 372 -10.63 6.48 11.25
C PRO A 372 -11.28 7.60 12.09
N GLY A 373 -11.33 7.42 13.41
CA GLY A 373 -11.96 8.34 14.35
C GLY A 373 -13.42 8.62 14.01
N SER A 374 -13.85 9.86 14.25
CA SER A 374 -15.25 10.29 14.04
C SER A 374 -15.76 10.19 12.59
N THR A 375 -14.91 9.90 11.59
CA THR A 375 -15.39 9.59 10.22
C THR A 375 -16.19 8.28 10.16
N LEU A 376 -16.12 7.43 11.20
CA LEU A 376 -16.90 6.20 11.28
C LEU A 376 -18.36 6.43 11.73
N LYS A 377 -18.66 7.53 12.43
CA LYS A 377 -20.00 7.80 13.01
C LYS A 377 -21.15 7.73 12.00
N PRO A 378 -21.06 8.31 10.79
CA PRO A 378 -22.13 8.19 9.80
C PRO A 378 -22.44 6.73 9.46
N LEU A 379 -21.40 5.89 9.37
CA LEU A 379 -21.50 4.49 8.95
C LEU A 379 -21.99 3.60 10.09
N ALA A 380 -21.43 3.78 11.30
CA ALA A 380 -21.70 2.92 12.46
C ALA A 380 -22.97 3.30 13.24
N VAL A 381 -23.39 4.57 13.20
CA VAL A 381 -24.41 5.09 14.12
C VAL A 381 -25.57 5.73 13.36
N TYR A 382 -25.29 6.76 12.57
CA TYR A 382 -26.36 7.62 12.05
C TYR A 382 -27.15 6.97 10.91
N VAL A 383 -26.48 6.33 9.94
CA VAL A 383 -27.19 5.54 8.90
C VAL A 383 -28.08 4.46 9.51
N PRO A 384 -27.58 3.55 10.38
CA PRO A 384 -28.45 2.53 10.95
C PRO A 384 -29.55 3.11 11.86
N ALA A 385 -29.34 4.25 12.52
CA ALA A 385 -30.42 4.93 13.25
C ALA A 385 -31.51 5.48 12.32
N LEU A 386 -31.13 6.14 11.23
CA LEU A 386 -32.09 6.62 10.21
C LEU A 386 -32.87 5.44 9.58
N GLU A 387 -32.23 4.29 9.39
CA GLU A 387 -32.89 3.04 8.94
C GLU A 387 -33.88 2.48 9.98
N GLN A 388 -33.74 2.83 11.26
CA GLN A 388 -34.67 2.47 12.34
C GLN A 388 -35.79 3.50 12.54
N GLY A 389 -35.89 4.51 11.68
CA GLY A 389 -36.98 5.48 11.70
C GLY A 389 -36.65 6.79 12.43
N TYR A 390 -35.41 6.98 12.88
CA TYR A 390 -34.99 8.30 13.38
C TYR A 390 -35.01 9.34 12.24
N GLU A 391 -35.29 10.58 12.61
CA GLU A 391 -35.31 11.75 11.73
C GLU A 391 -34.15 12.70 12.04
N VAL A 392 -33.81 13.56 11.07
CA VAL A 392 -32.59 14.40 11.09
C VAL A 392 -32.55 15.44 12.23
N TYR A 393 -33.68 15.77 12.84
CA TYR A 393 -33.79 16.67 13.99
C TYR A 393 -34.27 16.00 15.28
N ASP A 394 -34.32 14.67 15.32
CA ASP A 394 -34.64 13.97 16.55
C ASP A 394 -33.63 14.31 17.64
N ILE A 395 -34.14 14.41 18.86
CA ILE A 395 -33.34 14.77 20.04
C ILE A 395 -32.52 13.57 20.48
N LEU A 396 -31.22 13.78 20.62
CA LEU A 396 -30.23 12.86 21.15
C LEU A 396 -29.73 13.39 22.49
N LYS A 397 -29.37 12.45 23.37
CA LYS A 397 -28.86 12.76 24.70
C LYS A 397 -27.35 12.95 24.69
N ASP A 398 -26.91 14.12 25.14
CA ASP A 398 -25.51 14.49 25.35
C ASP A 398 -25.24 14.75 26.84
N GLU A 399 -25.45 13.71 27.65
CA GLU A 399 -25.39 13.75 29.11
C GLU A 399 -24.41 12.69 29.64
N PRO A 400 -23.85 12.82 30.86
CA PRO A 400 -23.01 11.78 31.43
C PRO A 400 -23.79 10.45 31.55
N PHE A 401 -23.28 9.40 30.93
CA PHE A 401 -23.82 8.06 31.07
C PHE A 401 -22.69 7.02 31.08
N ASN A 402 -23.02 5.80 31.49
CA ASN A 402 -22.04 4.72 31.65
C ASN A 402 -22.56 3.43 31.03
N ILE A 403 -21.77 2.83 30.15
CA ILE A 403 -22.03 1.50 29.62
C ILE A 403 -21.03 0.53 30.23
N LYS A 404 -21.46 -0.18 31.27
CA LYS A 404 -20.60 -1.03 32.12
C LYS A 404 -19.47 -0.21 32.77
N GLU A 405 -18.27 -0.22 32.19
CA GLU A 405 -17.10 0.53 32.65
C GLU A 405 -16.69 1.64 31.67
N TYR A 406 -17.37 1.76 30.52
CA TYR A 406 -17.06 2.74 29.50
C TYR A 406 -17.88 4.03 29.71
N LYS A 407 -17.16 5.13 29.94
CA LYS A 407 -17.72 6.48 30.10
C LYS A 407 -17.25 7.36 28.94
N PRO A 408 -18.08 7.57 27.90
CA PRO A 408 -17.70 8.41 26.77
C PRO A 408 -17.59 9.88 27.20
N GLN A 409 -16.71 10.63 26.54
CA GLN A 409 -16.55 12.07 26.73
C GLN A 409 -16.45 12.79 25.39
N ASN A 410 -16.97 14.02 25.34
CA ASN A 410 -16.80 14.91 24.20
C ASN A 410 -15.39 15.49 24.16
N SER A 411 -14.95 15.88 22.96
CA SER A 411 -13.61 16.45 22.75
C SER A 411 -13.41 17.83 23.41
N ASP A 412 -14.50 18.53 23.70
CA ASP A 412 -14.51 19.81 24.42
C ASP A 412 -14.74 19.64 25.93
N HIS A 413 -14.76 18.39 26.40
CA HIS A 413 -15.00 18.01 27.80
C HIS A 413 -16.30 18.57 28.40
N THR A 414 -17.27 18.92 27.55
CA THR A 414 -18.56 19.50 27.96
C THR A 414 -19.72 18.59 27.54
N PHE A 415 -20.80 18.62 28.31
CA PHE A 415 -22.07 17.96 28.00
C PHE A 415 -23.09 18.99 27.55
N HIS A 416 -23.76 18.74 26.42
CA HIS A 416 -24.65 19.71 25.78
C HIS A 416 -26.13 19.45 26.07
N GLY A 417 -26.46 18.41 26.84
CA GLY A 417 -27.83 18.04 27.16
C GLY A 417 -28.58 17.52 25.92
N ASP A 418 -29.78 18.03 25.68
CA ASP A 418 -30.58 17.65 24.51
C ASP A 418 -30.10 18.37 23.25
N VAL A 419 -29.58 17.59 22.29
CA VAL A 419 -29.10 18.09 21.00
C VAL A 419 -29.83 17.40 19.86
N THR A 420 -30.03 18.09 18.74
CA THR A 420 -30.60 17.43 17.55
C THR A 420 -29.58 16.50 16.91
N MET A 421 -30.02 15.45 16.20
CA MET A 421 -29.13 14.61 15.39
C MET A 421 -28.29 15.44 14.41
N TYR A 422 -28.89 16.46 13.79
CA TYR A 422 -28.20 17.43 12.95
C TYR A 422 -27.00 18.08 13.66
N GLU A 423 -27.19 18.58 14.88
CA GLU A 423 -26.11 19.21 15.67
C GLU A 423 -25.06 18.20 16.10
N ALA A 424 -25.48 17.02 16.58
CA ALA A 424 -24.56 15.95 16.99
C ALA A 424 -23.65 15.50 15.83
N VAL A 425 -24.17 15.45 14.60
CA VAL A 425 -23.37 15.17 13.41
C VAL A 425 -22.46 16.34 13.06
N ALA A 426 -23.01 17.56 12.98
CA ALA A 426 -22.30 18.77 12.55
C ALA A 426 -21.14 19.14 13.49
N LYS A 427 -21.36 19.07 14.80
CA LYS A 427 -20.35 19.32 15.85
C LYS A 427 -19.60 18.06 16.27
N SER A 428 -19.97 16.90 15.73
CA SER A 428 -19.29 15.63 15.95
C SER A 428 -19.25 15.20 17.43
N TYR A 429 -20.33 15.39 18.18
CA TYR A 429 -20.41 14.99 19.59
C TYR A 429 -20.24 13.48 19.76
N ASN A 430 -19.43 13.09 20.74
CA ASN A 430 -19.07 11.70 21.02
C ASN A 430 -20.14 11.02 21.87
N VAL A 431 -20.57 11.69 22.93
CA VAL A 431 -21.51 11.14 23.92
C VAL A 431 -22.83 10.82 23.23
N SER A 432 -23.41 11.76 22.48
CA SER A 432 -24.60 11.55 21.66
C SER A 432 -24.49 10.36 20.68
N ALA A 433 -23.34 10.18 20.03
CA ALA A 433 -23.13 9.10 19.07
C ALA A 433 -23.07 7.72 19.74
N VAL A 434 -22.39 7.62 20.88
CA VAL A 434 -22.33 6.37 21.66
C VAL A 434 -23.70 6.05 22.24
N TRP A 435 -24.40 7.06 22.77
CA TRP A 435 -25.75 6.89 23.31
C TRP A 435 -26.70 6.37 22.24
N LEU A 436 -26.68 6.97 21.04
CA LEU A 436 -27.54 6.53 19.94
C LEU A 436 -27.20 5.10 19.48
N LEU A 437 -25.92 4.72 19.45
CA LEU A 437 -25.53 3.34 19.15
C LEU A 437 -26.05 2.35 20.21
N GLU A 438 -26.03 2.73 21.48
CA GLU A 438 -26.64 1.95 22.56
C GLU A 438 -28.15 1.79 22.35
N GLN A 439 -28.88 2.87 22.00
CA GLN A 439 -30.33 2.82 21.78
C GLN A 439 -30.71 1.90 20.60
N ILE A 440 -30.00 2.00 19.48
CA ILE A 440 -30.32 1.17 18.30
C ILE A 440 -29.80 -0.28 18.44
N GLY A 441 -28.78 -0.48 19.28
CA GLY A 441 -28.09 -1.74 19.53
C GLY A 441 -26.79 -1.87 18.73
N LEU A 442 -25.70 -2.25 19.43
CA LEU A 442 -24.34 -2.41 18.89
C LEU A 442 -24.30 -3.27 17.61
N ASP A 443 -25.07 -4.36 17.55
CA ASP A 443 -25.13 -5.26 16.40
C ASP A 443 -25.59 -4.58 15.11
N LYS A 444 -26.50 -3.60 15.20
CA LYS A 444 -26.95 -2.87 14.00
C LYS A 444 -25.83 -1.99 13.47
N GLY A 445 -25.06 -1.38 14.35
CA GLY A 445 -23.88 -0.60 13.97
C GLY A 445 -22.81 -1.45 13.30
N LEU A 446 -22.46 -2.60 13.88
CA LEU A 446 -21.46 -3.51 13.29
C LEU A 446 -21.91 -4.06 11.93
N LYS A 447 -23.17 -4.51 11.81
CA LYS A 447 -23.74 -4.93 10.52
C LYS A 447 -23.77 -3.81 9.50
N SER A 448 -23.97 -2.56 9.92
CA SER A 448 -23.89 -1.41 9.04
C SER A 448 -22.48 -1.25 8.49
N LEU A 449 -21.46 -1.29 9.35
CA LEU A 449 -20.06 -1.22 8.96
C LEU A 449 -19.64 -2.33 7.99
N GLU A 450 -20.07 -3.56 8.22
CA GLU A 450 -19.85 -4.67 7.28
C GLU A 450 -20.46 -4.40 5.89
N ARG A 451 -21.69 -3.87 5.83
CA ARG A 451 -22.33 -3.49 4.55
C ARG A 451 -21.59 -2.37 3.82
N PHE A 452 -20.97 -1.44 4.56
CA PHE A 452 -20.13 -0.39 4.00
C PHE A 452 -18.73 -0.88 3.56
N GLY A 453 -18.39 -2.14 3.82
CA GLY A 453 -17.09 -2.72 3.49
C GLY A 453 -15.97 -2.37 4.49
N ILE A 454 -16.32 -1.93 5.70
CA ILE A 454 -15.33 -1.65 6.74
C ILE A 454 -14.83 -2.98 7.34
N PRO A 455 -13.50 -3.24 7.34
CA PRO A 455 -12.96 -4.48 7.88
C PRO A 455 -13.07 -4.49 9.41
N LEU A 456 -13.79 -5.46 9.96
CA LEU A 456 -13.92 -5.67 11.40
C LEU A 456 -13.26 -6.96 11.85
N VAL A 457 -12.74 -6.96 13.07
CA VAL A 457 -12.30 -8.16 13.80
C VAL A 457 -13.18 -8.37 15.05
N PRO A 458 -13.22 -9.58 15.65
CA PRO A 458 -14.06 -9.84 16.82
C PRO A 458 -13.87 -8.86 17.99
N GLU A 459 -12.65 -8.34 18.16
CA GLU A 459 -12.28 -7.37 19.19
C GLU A 459 -12.96 -6.00 19.00
N ASP A 460 -13.44 -5.68 17.79
CA ASP A 460 -14.15 -4.43 17.49
C ASP A 460 -15.58 -4.39 18.04
N ARG A 461 -16.06 -5.49 18.62
CA ARG A 461 -17.41 -5.60 19.22
C ARG A 461 -17.51 -4.86 20.56
N THR A 462 -17.27 -3.55 20.54
CA THR A 462 -17.29 -2.66 21.70
C THR A 462 -17.88 -1.30 21.33
N TYR A 463 -18.49 -0.59 22.29
CA TYR A 463 -19.09 0.73 22.05
C TYR A 463 -18.14 1.84 21.57
N PRO A 464 -16.84 1.85 21.89
CA PRO A 464 -15.86 2.74 21.26
C PRO A 464 -15.84 2.70 19.73
N ILE A 465 -16.37 1.64 19.09
CA ILE A 465 -16.52 1.58 17.63
C ILE A 465 -17.35 2.74 17.08
N ALA A 466 -18.31 3.27 17.84
CA ALA A 466 -19.09 4.46 17.46
C ALA A 466 -18.18 5.66 17.12
N LEU A 467 -17.01 5.73 17.75
CA LEU A 467 -16.07 6.84 17.64
C LEU A 467 -14.87 6.52 16.73
N GLY A 468 -14.90 5.38 16.03
CA GLY A 468 -13.77 4.90 15.22
C GLY A 468 -12.71 4.13 16.02
N GLY A 469 -13.02 3.72 17.25
CA GLY A 469 -12.17 2.87 18.08
C GLY A 469 -12.11 1.44 17.54
N MET A 470 -11.29 1.23 16.52
CA MET A 470 -11.03 -0.06 15.89
C MET A 470 -9.71 -0.67 16.39
N HIS A 471 -9.62 -2.00 16.45
CA HIS A 471 -8.43 -2.74 16.83
C HIS A 471 -7.35 -2.65 15.74
N VAL A 472 -7.72 -2.92 14.48
CA VAL A 472 -6.79 -2.86 13.33
C VAL A 472 -6.87 -1.51 12.60
N GLY A 473 -8.07 -0.97 12.42
CA GLY A 473 -8.31 0.25 11.65
C GLY A 473 -8.55 0.01 10.16
N THR A 474 -8.47 1.07 9.36
CA THR A 474 -8.82 1.09 7.94
C THR A 474 -7.90 2.03 7.15
N SER A 475 -8.12 2.14 5.83
CA SER A 475 -7.37 2.99 4.91
C SER A 475 -8.25 4.09 4.27
N PRO A 476 -7.65 5.18 3.77
CA PRO A 476 -8.36 6.19 2.97
C PRO A 476 -9.14 5.57 1.79
N PHE A 477 -8.59 4.55 1.13
CA PHE A 477 -9.24 3.86 0.03
C PHE A 477 -10.57 3.22 0.44
N VAL A 478 -10.58 2.45 1.53
CA VAL A 478 -11.80 1.83 2.06
C VAL A 478 -12.80 2.89 2.51
N MET A 479 -12.34 3.97 3.16
CA MET A 479 -13.22 5.06 3.59
C MET A 479 -13.83 5.84 2.42
N ALA A 480 -13.08 6.10 1.35
CA ALA A 480 -13.60 6.69 0.13
C ALA A 480 -14.69 5.82 -0.49
N GLN A 481 -14.47 4.49 -0.52
CA GLN A 481 -15.45 3.55 -1.02
C GLN A 481 -16.71 3.50 -0.14
N ALA A 482 -16.59 3.57 1.17
CA ALA A 482 -17.75 3.62 2.06
C ALA A 482 -18.59 4.89 1.81
N TYR A 483 -17.94 6.05 1.70
CA TYR A 483 -18.61 7.34 1.50
C TYR A 483 -19.15 7.54 0.08
N SER A 484 -18.64 6.80 -0.92
CA SER A 484 -19.19 6.84 -2.28
C SER A 484 -20.65 6.45 -2.35
N THR A 485 -21.08 5.57 -1.45
CA THR A 485 -22.48 5.21 -1.21
C THR A 485 -23.39 6.44 -1.11
N PHE A 486 -22.94 7.49 -0.41
CA PHE A 486 -23.77 8.66 -0.16
C PHE A 486 -23.94 9.55 -1.39
N ALA A 487 -22.89 9.69 -2.18
CA ALA A 487 -22.89 10.43 -3.44
C ALA A 487 -23.53 9.64 -4.61
N ASN A 488 -23.93 8.39 -4.37
CA ASN A 488 -24.50 7.48 -5.36
C ASN A 488 -25.75 6.78 -4.81
N ASP A 489 -26.63 7.53 -4.16
CA ASP A 489 -28.02 7.11 -3.85
C ASP A 489 -28.13 5.79 -3.07
N GLY A 490 -27.21 5.57 -2.15
CA GLY A 490 -27.16 4.38 -1.31
C GLY A 490 -26.51 3.17 -1.96
N VAL A 491 -25.93 3.32 -3.16
CA VAL A 491 -25.26 2.25 -3.93
C VAL A 491 -23.76 2.45 -3.89
N GLN A 492 -23.04 1.41 -3.49
CA GLN A 492 -21.58 1.34 -3.54
C GLN A 492 -21.15 0.55 -4.77
N VAL A 493 -20.22 1.08 -5.55
CA VAL A 493 -19.59 0.39 -6.68
C VAL A 493 -18.17 -0.04 -6.28
N GLU A 494 -17.77 -1.26 -6.67
CA GLU A 494 -16.43 -1.77 -6.38
C GLU A 494 -15.36 -0.86 -7.02
N ALA A 495 -14.39 -0.43 -6.23
CA ALA A 495 -13.36 0.49 -6.68
C ALA A 495 -12.30 -0.18 -7.55
N HIS A 496 -11.86 0.52 -8.59
CA HIS A 496 -10.86 0.07 -9.55
C HIS A 496 -10.08 1.25 -10.15
N ALA A 497 -8.79 1.05 -10.43
CA ALA A 497 -8.06 1.90 -11.36
C ALA A 497 -8.02 1.27 -12.75
N ILE A 498 -7.93 -0.06 -12.88
CA ILE A 498 -7.82 -0.75 -14.17
C ILE A 498 -9.20 -0.99 -14.78
N ARG A 499 -9.44 -0.47 -15.99
CA ARG A 499 -10.63 -0.77 -16.81
C ARG A 499 -10.41 -2.02 -17.66
N GLU A 500 -9.25 -2.12 -18.31
CA GLU A 500 -8.92 -3.20 -19.24
C GLU A 500 -7.39 -3.40 -19.33
N ILE A 501 -6.95 -4.64 -19.50
CA ILE A 501 -5.56 -5.02 -19.78
C ILE A 501 -5.55 -5.84 -21.08
N GLN A 502 -4.73 -5.41 -22.04
CA GLN A 502 -4.47 -6.15 -23.27
C GLN A 502 -3.00 -6.56 -23.34
N ASN A 503 -2.71 -7.75 -23.86
CA ASN A 503 -1.33 -8.19 -24.13
C ASN A 503 -0.72 -7.43 -25.32
N ALA A 504 0.53 -7.78 -25.67
CA ALA A 504 1.25 -7.13 -26.77
C ALA A 504 0.53 -7.29 -28.13
N GLU A 505 -0.11 -8.44 -28.34
CA GLU A 505 -0.88 -8.83 -29.52
C GLU A 505 -2.24 -8.13 -29.62
N GLY A 506 -2.69 -7.50 -28.53
CA GLY A 506 -3.97 -6.78 -28.47
C GLY A 506 -5.14 -7.62 -27.96
N GLU A 507 -4.89 -8.82 -27.44
CA GLU A 507 -5.91 -9.66 -26.81
C GLU A 507 -6.19 -9.17 -25.38
N THR A 508 -7.46 -9.02 -25.04
CA THR A 508 -7.88 -8.66 -23.67
C THR A 508 -7.64 -9.84 -22.73
N ILE A 509 -6.72 -9.66 -21.78
CA ILE A 509 -6.42 -10.65 -20.73
C ILE A 509 -7.13 -10.35 -19.41
N GLY A 510 -7.55 -9.10 -19.21
CA GLY A 510 -8.26 -8.68 -18.00
C GLY A 510 -9.20 -7.51 -18.29
N LYS A 511 -10.40 -7.55 -17.73
CA LYS A 511 -11.36 -6.44 -17.84
C LYS A 511 -12.12 -6.29 -16.54
N TRP A 512 -12.31 -5.04 -16.12
CA TRP A 512 -13.17 -4.75 -14.99
C TRP A 512 -14.64 -4.86 -15.40
N TYR A 513 -15.42 -5.50 -14.55
CA TYR A 513 -16.86 -5.62 -14.68
C TYR A 513 -17.53 -4.95 -13.51
N LYS A 514 -18.56 -4.14 -13.81
CA LYS A 514 -19.28 -3.40 -12.79
C LYS A 514 -19.86 -4.33 -11.75
N LYS A 515 -19.45 -4.14 -10.50
CA LYS A 515 -20.00 -4.80 -9.33
C LYS A 515 -20.50 -3.74 -8.38
N GLU A 516 -21.81 -3.72 -8.16
CA GLU A 516 -22.47 -2.74 -7.29
C GLU A 516 -23.27 -3.44 -6.19
N THR A 517 -23.36 -2.80 -5.04
CA THR A 517 -24.11 -3.28 -3.88
C THR A 517 -24.95 -2.14 -3.33
N ARG A 518 -26.25 -2.38 -3.13
CA ARG A 518 -27.12 -1.43 -2.40
C ARG A 518 -26.85 -1.56 -0.91
N VAL A 519 -26.22 -0.55 -0.33
CA VAL A 519 -25.82 -0.51 1.08
C VAL A 519 -26.95 0.05 1.96
N THR A 520 -27.63 1.09 1.46
CA THR A 520 -28.81 1.68 2.08
C THR A 520 -29.79 2.21 1.03
N SER A 521 -30.96 2.70 1.45
CA SER A 521 -31.93 3.28 0.52
C SER A 521 -31.53 4.70 0.11
N GLU A 522 -31.97 5.13 -1.07
CA GLU A 522 -31.73 6.49 -1.58
C GLU A 522 -32.22 7.56 -0.59
N LYS A 523 -33.39 7.39 0.02
CA LYS A 523 -33.93 8.34 1.00
C LYS A 523 -33.02 8.46 2.24
N ILE A 524 -32.51 7.35 2.77
CA ILE A 524 -31.57 7.38 3.90
C ILE A 524 -30.24 8.02 3.48
N SER A 525 -29.76 7.71 2.28
CA SER A 525 -28.57 8.35 1.69
C SER A 525 -28.72 9.88 1.64
N GLN A 526 -29.85 10.39 1.12
CA GLN A 526 -30.12 11.82 1.03
C GLN A 526 -30.23 12.49 2.41
N LYS A 527 -30.86 11.84 3.40
CA LYS A 527 -30.87 12.33 4.79
C LYS A 527 -29.46 12.41 5.37
N MET A 528 -28.62 11.39 5.15
CA MET A 528 -27.23 11.40 5.62
C MET A 528 -26.41 12.48 4.90
N THR A 529 -26.60 12.67 3.60
CA THR A 529 -25.98 13.78 2.86
C THR A 529 -26.40 15.13 3.42
N TYR A 530 -27.68 15.34 3.74
CA TYR A 530 -28.16 16.56 4.38
C TYR A 530 -27.45 16.85 5.71
N LEU A 531 -27.33 15.83 6.58
CA LEU A 531 -26.60 15.93 7.85
C LEU A 531 -25.10 16.25 7.63
N LEU A 532 -24.46 15.62 6.65
CA LEU A 532 -23.04 15.82 6.33
C LEU A 532 -22.74 17.15 5.63
N LYS A 533 -23.71 17.76 4.94
CA LYS A 533 -23.62 19.16 4.49
C LYS A 533 -23.48 20.09 5.70
N GLY A 534 -24.24 19.85 6.77
CA GLY A 534 -24.16 20.63 8.00
C GLY A 534 -22.77 20.65 8.64
N VAL A 535 -21.99 19.57 8.50
CA VAL A 535 -20.60 19.49 8.97
C VAL A 535 -19.70 20.49 8.22
N VAL A 536 -19.92 20.68 6.92
CA VAL A 536 -19.12 21.56 6.06
C VAL A 536 -19.68 22.99 6.02
N GLU A 537 -20.95 23.19 6.35
CA GLU A 537 -21.57 24.52 6.34
C GLU A 537 -21.35 25.27 7.65
N LYS A 538 -21.41 24.59 8.80
CA LYS A 538 -21.36 25.21 10.13
C LYS A 538 -20.75 24.33 11.23
N GLY A 539 -20.05 23.28 10.82
CA GLY A 539 -19.55 22.22 11.69
C GLY A 539 -18.03 22.08 11.68
N THR A 540 -17.56 20.91 12.07
CA THR A 540 -16.13 20.62 12.18
C THR A 540 -15.39 20.63 10.84
N GLY A 541 -16.10 20.60 9.71
CA GLY A 541 -15.55 20.50 8.36
C GLY A 541 -15.62 21.78 7.54
N GLU A 542 -15.91 22.94 8.15
CA GLU A 542 -16.12 24.22 7.44
C GLU A 542 -15.03 24.56 6.41
N GLN A 543 -13.77 24.29 6.74
CA GLN A 543 -12.63 24.59 5.87
C GLN A 543 -12.57 23.72 4.59
N ALA A 544 -13.36 22.64 4.51
CA ALA A 544 -13.46 21.78 3.33
C ALA A 544 -14.38 22.34 2.25
N LYS A 545 -15.15 23.40 2.53
CA LYS A 545 -16.14 23.96 1.61
C LYS A 545 -15.52 24.38 0.27
N VAL A 546 -16.01 23.78 -0.81
CA VAL A 546 -15.62 24.12 -2.19
C VAL A 546 -16.57 25.18 -2.73
N THR A 547 -16.03 26.23 -3.34
CA THR A 547 -16.83 27.31 -3.94
C THR A 547 -17.64 26.77 -5.13
N ASN A 548 -18.92 27.16 -5.23
CA ASN A 548 -19.85 26.80 -6.32
C ASN A 548 -20.25 25.32 -6.43
N VAL A 549 -19.83 24.46 -5.49
CA VAL A 549 -20.18 23.04 -5.49
C VAL A 549 -20.64 22.63 -4.10
N ASP A 550 -21.80 22.00 -4.02
CA ASP A 550 -22.26 21.40 -2.77
C ASP A 550 -21.22 20.39 -2.28
N THR A 551 -20.83 20.53 -1.01
CA THR A 551 -19.82 19.71 -0.39
C THR A 551 -20.40 19.13 0.91
N ALA A 552 -20.27 17.82 1.08
CA ALA A 552 -20.64 17.11 2.29
C ALA A 552 -19.43 16.30 2.76
N GLY A 553 -19.31 16.06 4.06
CA GLY A 553 -18.20 15.24 4.55
C GLY A 553 -18.14 15.15 6.06
N LYS A 554 -17.15 14.40 6.54
CA LYS A 554 -16.93 14.20 7.97
C LYS A 554 -15.44 14.28 8.30
N THR A 555 -15.13 14.98 9.38
CA THR A 555 -13.80 14.96 10.00
C THR A 555 -13.66 13.79 10.97
N GLY A 556 -12.43 13.31 11.12
CA GLY A 556 -12.01 12.36 12.14
C GLY A 556 -10.69 12.76 12.75
N THR A 557 -10.54 12.52 14.04
CA THR A 557 -9.31 12.81 14.78
C THR A 557 -9.16 11.76 15.87
N THR A 558 -7.98 11.19 15.99
CA THR A 558 -7.60 10.31 17.11
C THR A 558 -6.60 11.04 17.98
N GLN A 559 -6.82 11.04 19.29
CA GLN A 559 -5.96 11.74 20.23
C GLN A 559 -4.69 10.94 20.50
N ILE A 560 -3.60 11.65 20.84
CA ILE A 560 -2.39 11.02 21.35
C ILE A 560 -2.55 10.69 22.84
N VAL A 561 -2.02 9.54 23.25
CA VAL A 561 -1.93 9.16 24.67
C VAL A 561 -0.62 9.72 25.21
N ASN A 562 -0.68 10.59 26.24
CA ASN A 562 0.48 11.25 26.86
C ASN A 562 1.25 12.24 25.98
N GLY A 563 0.56 12.99 25.11
CA GLY A 563 1.15 14.09 24.32
C GLY A 563 0.47 15.44 24.62
N PRO A 564 0.81 16.50 23.87
CA PRO A 564 0.20 17.82 24.03
C PRO A 564 -1.32 17.76 23.90
N SER A 565 -2.04 18.55 24.70
CA SER A 565 -3.52 18.56 24.72
C SER A 565 -4.17 18.92 23.38
N THR A 566 -3.42 19.54 22.47
CA THR A 566 -3.86 19.95 21.13
C THR A 566 -3.35 19.03 20.01
N GLY A 567 -2.57 17.99 20.35
CA GLY A 567 -1.97 17.07 19.39
C GLY A 567 -2.88 15.90 19.01
N ALA A 568 -2.91 15.57 17.72
CA ALA A 568 -3.61 14.41 17.19
C ALA A 568 -2.64 13.33 16.70
N LYS A 569 -2.99 12.07 16.88
CA LYS A 569 -2.28 10.93 16.31
C LYS A 569 -2.56 10.81 14.82
N ASP A 570 -3.84 10.80 14.45
CA ASP A 570 -4.32 10.72 13.08
C ASP A 570 -5.34 11.84 12.82
N SER A 571 -5.21 12.48 11.65
CA SER A 571 -6.18 13.44 11.15
C SER A 571 -6.81 12.91 9.87
N TRP A 572 -8.14 12.95 9.81
CA TRP A 572 -8.93 12.43 8.70
C TRP A 572 -9.95 13.45 8.20
N PHE A 573 -10.15 13.48 6.90
CA PHE A 573 -11.36 14.02 6.30
C PHE A 573 -11.82 13.12 5.16
N VAL A 574 -13.09 12.74 5.19
CA VAL A 574 -13.74 12.04 4.09
C VAL A 574 -14.91 12.90 3.63
N GLY A 575 -14.79 13.45 2.43
CA GLY A 575 -15.76 14.37 1.87
C GLY A 575 -16.10 14.00 0.43
N TYR A 576 -17.19 14.57 -0.06
CA TYR A 576 -17.66 14.33 -1.41
C TYR A 576 -18.48 15.48 -1.94
N THR A 577 -18.52 15.55 -3.26
CA THR A 577 -19.46 16.31 -4.08
C THR A 577 -20.32 15.31 -4.85
N PRO A 578 -21.31 15.73 -5.65
CA PRO A 578 -22.15 14.80 -6.42
C PRO A 578 -21.38 13.87 -7.38
N ASP A 579 -20.16 14.23 -7.80
CA ASP A 579 -19.41 13.49 -8.82
C ASP A 579 -18.07 12.93 -8.33
N LEU A 580 -17.64 13.27 -7.11
CA LEU A 580 -16.30 12.93 -6.67
C LEU A 580 -16.22 12.84 -5.15
N VAL A 581 -15.65 11.75 -4.67
CA VAL A 581 -15.37 11.47 -3.27
C VAL A 581 -13.87 11.63 -3.05
N GLY A 582 -13.47 12.19 -1.92
CA GLY A 582 -12.08 12.29 -1.49
C GLY A 582 -11.92 11.85 -0.05
N ALA A 583 -10.97 10.95 0.19
CA ALA A 583 -10.56 10.55 1.54
C ALA A 583 -9.09 10.92 1.74
N ILE A 584 -8.82 11.65 2.83
CA ILE A 584 -7.50 12.15 3.18
C ILE A 584 -7.18 11.74 4.61
N TRP A 585 -6.02 11.12 4.79
CA TRP A 585 -5.39 10.91 6.08
C TRP A 585 -4.08 11.68 6.15
N VAL A 586 -3.77 12.24 7.32
CA VAL A 586 -2.46 12.80 7.66
C VAL A 586 -2.04 12.30 9.04
N GLY A 587 -0.78 11.91 9.18
CA GLY A 587 -0.19 11.45 10.44
C GLY A 587 1.27 11.07 10.30
N TYR A 588 1.86 10.55 11.37
CA TYR A 588 3.20 9.98 11.36
C TYR A 588 3.12 8.45 11.32
N ASP A 589 4.12 7.81 10.71
CA ASP A 589 4.29 6.34 10.76
C ASP A 589 4.45 5.86 12.21
N LYS A 590 5.25 6.60 12.98
CA LYS A 590 5.38 6.45 14.43
C LYS A 590 4.94 7.73 15.10
N THR A 591 3.87 7.65 15.88
CA THR A 591 3.35 8.78 16.65
C THR A 591 3.85 8.69 18.09
N ASP A 592 4.37 9.78 18.61
CA ASP A 592 4.81 9.95 19.99
C ASP A 592 4.67 11.43 20.41
N SER A 593 5.16 11.78 21.60
CA SER A 593 5.03 13.14 22.17
C SER A 593 5.64 14.24 21.30
N ASP A 594 6.61 13.90 20.46
CA ASP A 594 7.31 14.83 19.57
C ASP A 594 6.79 14.74 18.12
N HIS A 595 6.13 13.63 17.77
CA HIS A 595 5.58 13.34 16.43
C HIS A 595 4.06 13.23 16.44
N TYR A 596 3.38 14.37 16.32
CA TYR A 596 1.91 14.45 16.29
C TYR A 596 1.42 15.49 15.27
N VAL A 597 0.15 15.37 14.86
CA VAL A 597 -0.49 16.32 13.94
C VAL A 597 -1.02 17.51 14.73
N PRO A 598 -0.57 18.75 14.47
CA PRO A 598 -1.08 19.94 15.14
C PRO A 598 -2.43 20.37 14.55
N GLY A 599 -3.31 20.94 15.39
CA GLY A 599 -4.54 21.59 14.93
C GLY A 599 -5.65 20.64 14.44
N GLY A 600 -5.55 19.34 14.75
CA GLY A 600 -6.60 18.35 14.50
C GLY A 600 -6.96 18.17 13.02
N SER A 601 -8.24 18.39 12.66
CA SER A 601 -8.78 18.11 11.32
C SER A 601 -8.52 19.22 10.28
N GLN A 602 -7.97 20.37 10.68
CA GLN A 602 -7.87 21.53 9.80
C GLN A 602 -7.00 21.26 8.56
N ILE A 603 -5.89 20.55 8.74
CA ILE A 603 -4.98 20.16 7.65
C ILE A 603 -5.71 19.36 6.56
N THR A 604 -6.43 18.30 6.92
CA THR A 604 -7.12 17.42 5.97
C THR A 604 -8.29 18.11 5.28
N THR A 605 -9.05 18.94 6.00
CA THR A 605 -10.14 19.73 5.39
C THR A 605 -9.63 20.77 4.38
N THR A 606 -8.52 21.44 4.69
CA THR A 606 -7.92 22.45 3.81
C THR A 606 -7.33 21.79 2.55
N MET A 607 -6.62 20.67 2.73
CA MET A 607 -6.12 19.86 1.62
C MET A 607 -7.27 19.39 0.72
N PHE A 608 -8.36 18.88 1.29
CA PHE A 608 -9.53 18.45 0.52
C PHE A 608 -10.07 19.59 -0.34
N ARG A 609 -10.34 20.75 0.25
CA ARG A 609 -10.86 21.91 -0.49
C ARG A 609 -9.96 22.27 -1.67
N ASP A 610 -8.65 22.35 -1.44
CA ASP A 610 -7.70 22.84 -2.44
C ASP A 610 -7.46 21.79 -3.54
N ILE A 611 -7.44 20.49 -3.19
CA ILE A 611 -7.43 19.38 -4.16
C ILE A 611 -8.68 19.45 -5.03
N MET A 612 -9.87 19.55 -4.44
CA MET A 612 -11.14 19.56 -5.18
C MET A 612 -11.24 20.77 -6.11
N LYS A 613 -10.78 21.95 -5.66
CA LYS A 613 -10.69 23.16 -6.49
C LYS A 613 -9.76 22.99 -7.69
N LYS A 614 -8.57 22.41 -7.49
CA LYS A 614 -7.60 22.17 -8.56
C LYS A 614 -8.07 21.07 -9.54
N ALA A 615 -8.57 19.97 -8.99
CA ALA A 615 -9.09 18.83 -9.75
C ALA A 615 -10.23 19.23 -10.70
N ASN A 616 -11.12 20.12 -10.22
CA ASN A 616 -12.27 20.61 -10.98
C ASN A 616 -12.16 22.12 -11.27
N ALA A 617 -11.07 22.61 -11.88
CA ALA A 617 -10.96 24.02 -12.25
C ALA A 617 -12.17 24.47 -13.12
N ASN A 618 -12.97 25.41 -12.62
CA ASN A 618 -14.31 25.83 -13.10
C ASN A 618 -15.38 24.74 -13.07
N PRO A 619 -15.81 24.27 -11.88
CA PRO A 619 -16.97 23.40 -11.81
C PRO A 619 -18.22 24.21 -12.15
N ALA A 620 -19.07 23.70 -13.04
CA ALA A 620 -20.44 24.19 -13.15
C ALA A 620 -21.10 24.12 -11.76
N GLN A 621 -22.05 25.02 -11.47
CA GLN A 621 -22.80 24.96 -10.22
C GLN A 621 -23.47 23.58 -10.10
N LYS A 622 -23.07 22.82 -9.09
CA LYS A 622 -23.56 21.45 -8.87
C LYS A 622 -24.02 21.31 -7.43
N ALA A 623 -25.29 20.90 -7.29
CA ALA A 623 -25.93 20.63 -6.02
C ALA A 623 -26.22 19.14 -5.88
N PHE A 624 -26.35 18.65 -4.65
CA PHE A 624 -26.89 17.31 -4.43
C PHE A 624 -28.37 17.26 -4.83
N GLN A 625 -28.79 16.14 -5.41
CA GLN A 625 -30.21 15.91 -5.70
C GLN A 625 -30.87 15.28 -4.47
N LEU A 626 -31.39 16.10 -3.57
CA LEU A 626 -32.04 15.65 -2.33
C LEU A 626 -33.57 15.61 -2.48
N SER A 627 -34.07 15.01 -3.57
CA SER A 627 -35.48 15.07 -4.00
C SER A 627 -36.47 14.27 -3.14
N LEU A 628 -36.00 13.27 -2.38
CA LEU A 628 -36.81 12.41 -1.50
C LEU A 628 -36.95 12.98 -0.08
N ILE A 629 -36.33 14.14 0.18
CA ILE A 629 -36.49 14.92 1.41
C ILE A 629 -36.94 16.34 1.07
N SER A 630 -37.66 16.99 1.99
CA SER A 630 -38.03 18.40 1.82
C SER A 630 -36.94 19.28 2.44
N GLU A 631 -35.93 19.65 1.65
CA GLU A 631 -34.87 20.56 2.11
C GLU A 631 -35.42 21.88 2.65
N ALA A 632 -36.50 22.39 2.05
CA ALA A 632 -37.15 23.62 2.50
C ALA A 632 -37.76 23.47 3.89
N ASP A 633 -38.45 22.34 4.15
CA ASP A 633 -39.03 22.07 5.46
C ASP A 633 -37.95 21.84 6.52
N TYR A 634 -36.87 21.13 6.18
CA TYR A 634 -35.74 20.95 7.08
C TYR A 634 -35.05 22.28 7.42
N LYS A 635 -34.81 23.14 6.43
CA LYS A 635 -34.27 24.49 6.68
C LYS A 635 -35.18 25.32 7.57
N LYS A 636 -36.50 25.28 7.33
CA LYS A 636 -37.49 25.98 8.16
C LYS A 636 -37.47 25.46 9.59
N GLN A 637 -37.46 24.13 9.76
CA GLN A 637 -37.41 23.49 11.07
C GLN A 637 -36.11 23.86 11.82
N LEU A 638 -34.97 23.86 11.13
CA LEU A 638 -33.70 24.30 11.69
C LEU A 638 -33.75 25.74 12.17
N THR A 639 -34.29 26.67 11.37
CA THR A 639 -34.45 28.07 11.77
C THR A 639 -35.30 28.18 13.04
N THR A 640 -36.42 27.46 13.10
CA THR A 640 -37.26 27.45 14.31
C THR A 640 -36.52 26.91 15.54
N ILE A 641 -35.75 25.83 15.38
CA ILE A 641 -34.94 25.25 16.47
C ILE A 641 -33.86 26.25 16.94
N GLU A 642 -33.16 26.90 16.01
CA GLU A 642 -32.12 27.88 16.32
C GLU A 642 -32.70 29.13 17.02
N GLU A 643 -33.86 29.62 16.59
CA GLU A 643 -34.58 30.72 17.24
C GLU A 643 -35.03 30.35 18.66
N GLU A 644 -35.56 29.14 18.86
CA GLU A 644 -35.99 28.69 20.18
C GLU A 644 -34.79 28.55 21.15
N LYS A 645 -33.66 28.05 20.66
CA LYS A 645 -32.41 27.97 21.44
C LYS A 645 -31.90 29.35 21.83
N ARG A 646 -31.83 30.29 20.88
CA ARG A 646 -31.45 31.69 21.16
C ARG A 646 -32.34 32.32 22.22
N ARG A 647 -33.66 32.12 22.12
CA ARG A 647 -34.61 32.60 23.13
C ARG A 647 -34.35 32.00 24.51
N LYS A 648 -34.09 30.69 24.60
CA LYS A 648 -33.75 30.00 25.86
C LYS A 648 -32.43 30.49 26.46
N GLU A 649 -31.40 30.71 25.63
CA GLU A 649 -30.11 31.26 26.06
C GLU A 649 -30.24 32.70 26.57
N GLU A 650 -31.01 33.55 25.87
CA GLU A 650 -31.29 34.92 26.32
C GLU A 650 -32.08 34.95 27.62
N GLU A 651 -33.07 34.06 27.79
CA GLU A 651 -33.83 33.94 29.04
C GLU A 651 -32.92 33.49 30.20
N LYS A 652 -32.03 32.52 29.95
CA LYS A 652 -31.04 32.06 30.93
C LYS A 652 -30.10 33.19 31.33
N ARG A 653 -29.53 33.92 30.35
CA ARG A 653 -28.65 35.07 30.60
C ARG A 653 -29.35 36.15 31.40
N ARG A 654 -30.62 36.46 31.07
CA ARG A 654 -31.42 37.42 31.85
C ARG A 654 -31.63 36.98 33.30
N LYS A 655 -31.88 35.68 33.55
CA LYS A 655 -32.02 35.13 34.90
C LYS A 655 -30.71 35.19 35.69
N GLU A 656 -29.57 34.91 35.04
CA GLU A 656 -28.24 35.03 35.64
C GLU A 656 -27.91 36.49 35.99
N GLU A 657 -28.15 37.44 35.06
CA GLU A 657 -27.99 38.88 35.31
C GLU A 657 -28.92 39.39 36.44
N GLU A 658 -30.15 38.86 36.54
CA GLU A 658 -31.06 39.18 37.66
C GLU A 658 -30.54 38.62 38.99
N GLN A 659 -30.03 37.39 39.02
CA GLN A 659 -29.43 36.80 40.22
C GLN A 659 -28.18 37.57 40.65
N GLN A 660 -27.32 37.94 39.71
CA GLN A 660 -26.12 38.73 39.98
C GLN A 660 -26.49 40.10 40.56
N ARG A 661 -27.46 40.81 39.98
CA ARG A 661 -27.97 42.08 40.53
C ARG A 661 -28.52 41.93 41.95
N LYS A 662 -29.24 40.83 42.24
CA LYS A 662 -29.73 40.54 43.60
C LYS A 662 -28.59 40.28 44.57
N GLN A 663 -27.53 39.58 44.16
CA GLN A 663 -26.32 39.38 44.97
C GLN A 663 -25.59 40.69 45.23
N GLU A 664 -25.35 41.51 44.20
CA GLU A 664 -24.70 42.82 44.35
C GLU A 664 -25.51 43.75 45.26
N GLN A 665 -26.85 43.73 45.15
CA GLN A 665 -27.73 44.49 46.04
C GLN A 665 -27.66 44.00 47.49
N GLN A 666 -27.59 42.68 47.69
CA GLN A 666 -27.45 42.09 49.03
C GLN A 666 -26.08 42.42 49.65
N GLU A 667 -24.99 42.31 48.90
CA GLU A 667 -23.65 42.70 49.35
C GLU A 667 -23.58 44.20 49.69
N TRP A 668 -24.24 45.05 48.90
CA TRP A 668 -24.35 46.47 49.20
C TRP A 668 -25.13 46.72 50.50
N LEU A 669 -26.27 46.04 50.69
CA LEU A 669 -27.05 46.14 51.94
C LEU A 669 -26.25 45.68 53.17
N ASP A 670 -25.47 44.62 53.03
CA ASP A 670 -24.65 44.11 54.13
C ASP A 670 -23.46 45.05 54.44
N LYS A 671 -22.83 45.67 53.43
CA LYS A 671 -21.85 46.75 53.63
C LYS A 671 -22.47 48.00 54.30
N VAL A 672 -23.70 48.36 53.94
CA VAL A 672 -24.42 49.48 54.57
C VAL A 672 -24.71 49.17 56.03
N LYS A 673 -25.08 47.94 56.39
CA LYS A 673 -25.27 47.53 57.78
C LYS A 673 -23.97 47.58 58.60
N GLU A 674 -22.82 47.27 58.00
CA GLU A 674 -21.51 47.42 58.65
C GLU A 674 -21.11 48.89 58.88
N TRP A 675 -21.61 49.80 58.04
CA TRP A 675 -21.34 51.24 58.13
C TRP A 675 -22.25 52.01 59.11
N ILE A 676 -23.35 51.40 59.56
CA ILE A 676 -24.23 51.98 60.58
C ILE A 676 -23.67 51.53 61.95
N PRO A 677 -23.06 52.43 62.75
CA PRO A 677 -22.68 52.08 64.12
C PRO A 677 -23.96 51.67 64.85
N SER A 678 -23.88 50.64 65.68
CA SER A 678 -24.95 50.21 66.57
C SER A 678 -25.46 51.39 67.41
N PHE A 679 -26.44 52.12 66.91
CA PHE A 679 -27.26 53.05 67.66
C PHE A 679 -28.49 52.28 68.14
N TRP A 680 -28.26 51.45 69.15
CA TRP A 680 -29.24 51.07 70.17
C TRP A 680 -28.49 50.88 71.48
#